data_AF-A0A943PQ86-F1
#
_entry.id   AF-A0A943PQ86-F1
#
_cell.length_a   1.000
_cell.length_b   1.000
_cell.length_c   1.000
_cell.angle_alpha   90.00
_cell.angle_beta   90.00
_cell.angle_gamma   90.00
#
_symmetry.space_group_name_H-M   'P 1'
#
loop_
_entity.id
_entity.type
_entity.pdbx_description
1 polymer ?
#
loop_
_entity_poly.entity_id
_entity_poly.type
_entity_poly.pdbx_seq_one_letter_code
_entity_poly.pdbx_strand_id
1 'polypeptide(L)'
;MYLVNNFYLEALKKDDIRVKARIETNDSDTTINNDDISSIKYNLSINDNEKFSIGGVYGATVTLNLLNYEGKFDNYKFDNKEFYLSLRLDIDEIYTVEKFHAELVKNINALKIKYMTSLWIPQGKFYPTKVTKNEDRTITIELIDKTKYLDDEYICDLQAPFTLKQLYDDVHSKAQIISDTATFYNQDKIIETVPEGYTYKQILGYIAECACGFYIINRLGNGELRSYGTDSVKSISKGEYKKFLPQETYITIQKVKYNGQTIGANKGYILELDEKNPFINDEIAQNILVKMQGFTYIAYTYESTVADIAMDVGDKFDITNTNSVKYLTYIMNNSWEFSGAITQNWEAKGENELSNTYSSSKGPISQQLDNIIKEQIPGIKEEAIEEATKLLTDFNGGYVIKKDGELFISDNEDLDKAQHIWRWNINGLGYSSTGIDGPYGLAITMNGQIVADFIATGTMSAERINGGTLKLGGNNNTNGSIQVLDASGKELVTISKDGLILNNGTKLIGNGGVLSNLQFGSIGYSEINGYTRRAGEYDALGFYYSDITGFVEKDRYSVYIDCSLPNNFIVSSAYLTIKHISQSVSTGEGSFIGCGYARRIKASISDMEGQAFLQTFIDSDFYPTLNGINYTDMQNVFNTSDNTYTPSVPSQNNMKLDTVVSNDIGSLLSSKCRIKLTSANNEPNSAQDAELNTGYISAQLNVYGYLQ
;
A
#
# COMPACT_ATOMS: atom_id res chain seq x y z
N MET A 1 4.13 -19.49 -37.28
CA MET A 1 5.24 -19.88 -38.15
C MET A 1 4.74 -19.82 -39.58
N TYR A 2 5.56 -19.31 -40.50
CA TYR A 2 5.24 -19.42 -41.93
C TYR A 2 5.26 -20.89 -42.34
N LEU A 3 4.24 -21.35 -43.08
CA LEU A 3 4.15 -22.73 -43.54
C LEU A 3 5.33 -23.06 -44.47
N VAL A 4 6.16 -23.99 -44.01
CA VAL A 4 7.32 -24.49 -44.75
C VAL A 4 7.17 -25.97 -45.02
N ASN A 5 7.88 -26.45 -46.03
CA ASN A 5 7.85 -27.86 -46.42
C ASN A 5 8.96 -28.67 -45.74
N ASN A 6 8.90 -29.99 -45.82
CA ASN A 6 9.91 -30.88 -45.21
C ASN A 6 11.33 -30.65 -45.74
N PHE A 7 11.50 -30.20 -47.00
CA PHE A 7 12.83 -29.91 -47.55
C PHE A 7 13.48 -28.68 -46.91
N TYR A 8 12.69 -27.69 -46.50
CA TYR A 8 13.19 -26.55 -45.73
C TYR A 8 13.74 -27.00 -44.37
N LEU A 9 13.03 -27.91 -43.69
CA LEU A 9 13.47 -28.46 -42.40
C LEU A 9 14.76 -29.29 -42.53
N GLU A 10 14.91 -30.05 -43.61
CA GLU A 10 16.16 -30.78 -43.90
C GLU A 10 17.32 -29.85 -44.27
N ALA A 11 17.02 -28.74 -44.96
CA ALA A 11 18.01 -27.73 -45.29
C ALA A 11 18.59 -27.04 -44.05
N LEU A 12 17.78 -26.81 -43.02
CA LEU A 12 18.22 -26.20 -41.75
C LEU A 12 19.22 -27.05 -40.96
N LYS A 13 19.41 -28.33 -41.30
CA LYS A 13 20.36 -29.25 -40.62
C LYS A 13 21.77 -29.22 -41.22
N LYS A 14 22.03 -28.36 -42.21
CA LYS A 14 23.33 -28.28 -42.89
C LYS A 14 24.26 -27.29 -42.17
N ASP A 15 25.55 -27.60 -42.17
CA ASP A 15 26.56 -26.78 -41.49
C ASP A 15 26.82 -25.43 -42.18
N ASP A 16 26.59 -25.34 -43.50
CA ASP A 16 26.86 -24.14 -44.32
C ASP A 16 25.58 -23.58 -44.97
N ILE A 17 24.69 -23.01 -44.17
CA ILE A 17 23.47 -22.37 -44.68
C ILE A 17 23.77 -20.93 -45.07
N ARG A 18 23.62 -20.63 -46.36
CA ARG A 18 23.61 -19.27 -46.89
C ARG A 18 22.19 -18.79 -47.07
N VAL A 19 21.97 -17.48 -46.99
CA VAL A 19 20.66 -16.85 -47.22
C VAL A 19 20.81 -15.81 -48.30
N LYS A 20 19.82 -15.73 -49.19
CA LYS A 20 19.68 -14.65 -50.17
C LYS A 20 18.50 -13.76 -49.79
N ALA A 21 18.70 -12.46 -49.91
CA ALA A 21 17.64 -11.48 -49.75
C ALA A 21 17.19 -10.92 -51.11
N ARG A 22 15.91 -10.54 -51.19
CA ARG A 22 15.35 -9.82 -52.34
C ARG A 22 14.28 -8.86 -51.86
N ILE A 23 14.22 -7.71 -52.52
CA ILE A 23 13.14 -6.75 -52.34
C ILE A 23 12.52 -6.42 -53.68
N GLU A 24 11.21 -6.65 -53.78
CA GLU A 24 10.40 -6.26 -54.92
C GLU A 24 9.65 -4.97 -54.58
N THR A 25 9.44 -4.10 -55.56
CA THR A 25 8.61 -2.89 -55.41
C THR A 25 7.34 -2.96 -56.23
N ASN A 26 6.30 -2.24 -55.79
CA ASN A 26 4.96 -2.28 -56.42
C ASN A 26 4.90 -1.77 -57.86
N ASP A 27 5.93 -1.09 -58.36
CA ASP A 27 6.01 -0.56 -59.72
C ASP A 27 6.59 -1.54 -60.76
N SER A 28 6.85 -2.79 -60.38
CA SER A 28 7.27 -3.91 -61.27
C SER A 28 8.59 -3.75 -62.05
N ASP A 29 9.18 -2.56 -62.10
CA ASP A 29 10.39 -2.26 -62.89
C ASP A 29 11.70 -2.35 -62.10
N THR A 30 11.66 -2.61 -60.78
CA THR A 30 12.88 -2.71 -59.96
C THR A 30 12.80 -3.86 -58.96
N THR A 31 13.75 -4.79 -59.08
CA THR A 31 14.04 -5.80 -58.06
C THR A 31 15.40 -5.49 -57.49
N ILE A 32 15.46 -5.19 -56.19
CA ILE A 32 16.71 -5.06 -55.46
C ILE A 32 17.15 -6.47 -55.08
N ASN A 33 18.21 -6.95 -55.72
CA ASN A 33 18.72 -8.30 -55.51
C ASN A 33 19.74 -8.31 -54.37
N ASN A 34 20.10 -9.52 -53.94
CA ASN A 34 21.09 -9.75 -52.89
C ASN A 34 22.38 -8.93 -53.06
N ASP A 35 22.89 -8.80 -54.28
CA ASP A 35 24.16 -8.11 -54.56
C ASP A 35 24.09 -6.58 -54.37
N ASP A 36 22.87 -6.02 -54.33
CA ASP A 36 22.63 -4.60 -54.07
C ASP A 36 22.46 -4.30 -52.56
N ILE A 37 22.42 -5.34 -51.71
CA ILE A 37 22.06 -5.23 -50.30
C ILE A 37 23.31 -5.43 -49.44
N SER A 38 23.69 -4.39 -48.70
CA SER A 38 24.78 -4.46 -47.71
C SER A 38 24.31 -5.14 -46.43
N SER A 39 23.17 -4.68 -45.88
CA SER A 39 22.57 -5.29 -44.71
C SER A 39 21.09 -5.00 -44.59
N ILE A 40 20.39 -5.86 -43.86
CA ILE A 40 18.98 -5.68 -43.48
C ILE A 40 18.88 -5.98 -41.99
N LYS A 41 18.34 -5.04 -41.22
CA LYS A 41 17.97 -5.25 -39.82
C LYS A 41 16.45 -5.27 -39.73
N TYR A 42 15.90 -6.35 -39.22
CA TYR A 42 14.46 -6.49 -38.97
C TYR A 42 14.22 -6.61 -37.47
N ASN A 43 13.15 -5.99 -37.00
CA ASN A 43 12.70 -6.12 -35.63
C ASN A 43 11.17 -6.12 -35.57
N LEU A 44 10.60 -7.11 -34.91
CA LEU A 44 9.21 -7.11 -34.47
C LEU A 44 9.19 -7.58 -33.01
N SER A 45 8.87 -6.64 -32.12
CA SER A 45 8.74 -6.87 -30.69
C SER A 45 7.28 -6.67 -30.31
N ILE A 46 6.68 -7.71 -29.74
CA ILE A 46 5.38 -7.65 -29.07
C ILE A 46 5.64 -7.59 -27.57
N ASN A 47 4.71 -6.98 -26.83
CA ASN A 47 4.79 -6.91 -25.38
C ASN A 47 6.09 -6.19 -24.91
N ASP A 48 6.24 -4.93 -25.33
CA ASP A 48 7.45 -4.11 -25.13
C ASP A 48 7.71 -3.70 -23.67
N ASN A 49 6.74 -3.93 -22.79
CA ASN A 49 6.82 -3.65 -21.36
C ASN A 49 7.61 -4.74 -20.61
N GLU A 50 8.11 -4.41 -19.42
CA GLU A 50 8.79 -5.40 -18.57
C GLU A 50 7.81 -6.46 -18.05
N LYS A 51 6.55 -6.08 -17.83
CA LYS A 51 5.44 -6.98 -17.51
C LYS A 51 4.80 -7.56 -18.77
N PHE A 52 4.36 -8.81 -18.69
CA PHE A 52 3.50 -9.42 -19.70
C PHE A 52 2.15 -8.71 -19.83
N SER A 53 1.83 -8.28 -21.05
CA SER A 53 0.53 -7.76 -21.45
C SER A 53 -0.05 -8.53 -22.65
N ILE A 54 -1.36 -8.35 -22.83
CA ILE A 54 -2.10 -8.71 -24.05
C ILE A 54 -2.66 -7.42 -24.66
N GLY A 55 -3.07 -7.49 -25.91
CA GLY A 55 -3.54 -6.36 -26.69
C GLY A 55 -2.42 -5.56 -27.33
N GLY A 56 -2.77 -4.37 -27.81
CA GLY A 56 -1.86 -3.48 -28.52
C GLY A 56 -1.67 -3.83 -30.00
N VAL A 57 -1.02 -2.90 -30.70
CA VAL A 57 -0.68 -2.97 -32.12
C VAL A 57 0.83 -2.83 -32.25
N TYR A 58 1.48 -3.84 -32.82
CA TYR A 58 2.93 -3.90 -32.94
C TYR A 58 3.34 -3.90 -34.41
N GLY A 59 4.23 -2.97 -34.76
CA GLY A 59 4.71 -2.78 -36.12
C GLY A 59 6.10 -3.37 -36.31
N ALA A 60 6.29 -4.11 -37.39
CA ALA A 60 7.61 -4.56 -37.81
C ALA A 60 8.38 -3.40 -38.44
N THR A 61 9.63 -3.21 -38.02
CA THR A 61 10.55 -2.21 -38.57
C THR A 61 11.68 -2.89 -39.31
N VAL A 62 12.14 -2.24 -40.38
CA VAL A 62 13.29 -2.68 -41.17
C VAL A 62 14.23 -1.50 -41.39
N THR A 63 15.53 -1.70 -41.18
CA THR A 63 16.58 -0.81 -41.68
C THR A 63 17.30 -1.52 -42.81
N LEU A 64 17.19 -0.96 -44.02
CA LEU A 64 17.78 -1.50 -45.24
C LEU A 64 18.98 -0.64 -45.65
N ASN A 65 20.15 -1.26 -45.79
CA ASN A 65 21.34 -0.59 -46.32
C ASN A 65 21.65 -1.15 -47.71
N LEU A 66 21.61 -0.28 -48.72
CA LEU A 66 21.88 -0.60 -50.12
C LEU A 66 23.27 -0.14 -50.54
N LEU A 67 23.88 -0.91 -51.44
CA LEU A 67 25.12 -0.57 -52.12
C LEU A 67 24.77 0.18 -53.41
N ASN A 68 25.16 1.45 -53.50
CA ASN A 68 24.92 2.28 -54.68
C ASN A 68 26.17 2.37 -55.57
N TYR A 69 26.73 1.21 -55.91
CA TYR A 69 27.84 1.15 -56.86
C TYR A 69 27.38 1.68 -58.23
N GLU A 70 28.28 2.42 -58.89
CA GLU A 70 28.05 2.99 -60.22
C GLU A 70 26.82 3.93 -60.32
N GLY A 71 26.26 4.40 -59.20
CA GLY A 71 25.13 5.32 -59.18
C GLY A 71 23.79 4.68 -59.59
N LYS A 72 23.68 3.34 -59.49
CA LYS A 72 22.49 2.55 -59.88
C LYS A 72 21.17 3.09 -59.32
N PHE A 73 21.19 3.65 -58.11
CA PHE A 73 20.02 4.17 -57.39
C PHE A 73 19.98 5.71 -57.30
N ASP A 74 20.85 6.44 -58.00
CA ASP A 74 20.94 7.91 -57.88
C ASP A 74 19.63 8.60 -58.24
N ASN A 75 18.98 8.12 -59.29
CA ASN A 75 17.71 8.63 -59.81
C ASN A 75 16.49 7.85 -59.32
N TYR A 76 16.69 6.83 -58.47
CA TYR A 76 15.59 6.03 -57.94
C TYR A 76 14.85 6.81 -56.84
N LYS A 77 13.53 6.88 -56.95
CA LYS A 77 12.65 7.52 -55.96
C LYS A 77 12.08 6.45 -55.03
N PHE A 78 12.63 6.39 -53.83
CA PHE A 78 12.19 5.45 -52.81
C PHE A 78 10.86 5.86 -52.15
N ASP A 79 10.55 7.16 -52.09
CA ASP A 79 9.33 7.66 -51.45
C ASP A 79 8.05 7.10 -52.11
N ASN A 80 7.03 6.84 -51.28
CA ASN A 80 5.73 6.30 -51.69
C ASN A 80 5.78 4.94 -52.40
N LYS A 81 6.87 4.18 -52.24
CA LYS A 81 6.98 2.80 -52.71
C LYS A 81 6.62 1.80 -51.62
N GLU A 82 6.17 0.63 -52.05
CA GLU A 82 5.98 -0.53 -51.19
C GLU A 82 7.14 -1.50 -51.40
N PHE A 83 7.78 -1.93 -50.31
CA PHE A 83 8.93 -2.82 -50.31
C PHE A 83 8.49 -4.20 -49.84
N TYR A 84 8.55 -5.17 -50.73
CA TYR A 84 8.19 -6.56 -50.47
C TYR A 84 9.46 -7.34 -50.16
N LEU A 85 9.75 -7.53 -48.87
CA LEU A 85 10.97 -8.18 -48.43
C LEU A 85 10.77 -9.69 -48.36
N SER A 86 11.66 -10.44 -49.00
CA SER A 86 11.68 -11.90 -48.93
C SER A 86 13.10 -12.44 -48.75
N LEU A 87 13.20 -13.54 -48.03
CA LEU A 87 14.44 -14.28 -47.80
C LEU A 87 14.30 -15.70 -48.33
N ARG A 88 15.38 -16.29 -48.83
CA ARG A 88 15.43 -17.72 -49.16
C ARG A 88 16.73 -18.33 -48.69
N LEU A 89 16.70 -19.61 -48.34
CA LEU A 89 17.93 -20.36 -48.16
C LEU A 89 18.61 -20.53 -49.53
N ASP A 90 19.91 -20.25 -49.60
CA ASP A 90 20.70 -20.35 -50.81
C ASP A 90 21.30 -21.74 -50.95
N ILE A 91 20.51 -22.62 -51.57
CA ILE A 91 20.76 -24.07 -51.65
C ILE A 91 20.81 -24.49 -53.12
N ASP A 92 21.50 -23.70 -53.94
CA ASP A 92 21.50 -23.84 -55.40
C ASP A 92 22.17 -25.18 -55.87
N GLU A 93 22.80 -25.96 -54.98
CA GLU A 93 23.56 -27.19 -55.33
C GLU A 93 22.99 -28.54 -54.82
N ILE A 94 21.90 -28.61 -54.05
CA ILE A 94 21.58 -29.87 -53.32
C ILE A 94 20.96 -30.98 -54.18
N TYR A 95 20.43 -30.70 -55.38
CA TYR A 95 19.94 -31.75 -56.26
C TYR A 95 20.22 -31.46 -57.75
N THR A 96 21.45 -31.69 -58.20
CA THR A 96 21.65 -31.99 -59.63
C THR A 96 21.17 -33.41 -59.91
N VAL A 97 20.55 -33.58 -61.08
CA VAL A 97 19.98 -34.85 -61.58
C VAL A 97 21.01 -36.01 -61.58
N GLU A 98 22.30 -35.73 -61.43
CA GLU A 98 23.39 -36.71 -61.44
C GLU A 98 23.42 -37.66 -60.22
N LYS A 99 22.72 -37.36 -59.12
CA LYS A 99 22.74 -38.22 -57.90
C LYS A 99 21.61 -39.26 -57.80
N PHE A 100 20.76 -39.43 -58.82
CA PHE A 100 19.70 -40.45 -58.81
C PHE A 100 19.86 -41.46 -59.96
N HIS A 101 19.88 -42.75 -59.60
CA HIS A 101 19.92 -43.89 -60.52
C HIS A 101 18.91 -43.74 -61.68
N ALA A 102 19.37 -44.05 -62.89
CA ALA A 102 18.75 -43.75 -64.19
C ALA A 102 17.30 -44.28 -64.39
N GLU A 103 16.78 -45.13 -63.51
CA GLU A 103 15.44 -45.71 -63.62
C GLU A 103 14.34 -44.84 -62.97
N LEU A 104 14.68 -43.94 -62.05
CA LEU A 104 13.72 -43.05 -61.35
C LEU A 104 13.48 -41.71 -62.05
N VAL A 105 14.39 -41.29 -62.93
CA VAL A 105 14.36 -39.98 -63.61
C VAL A 105 13.12 -39.83 -64.52
N LYS A 106 12.63 -40.92 -65.10
CA LYS A 106 11.44 -40.89 -65.98
C LYS A 106 10.13 -40.69 -65.23
N ASN A 107 10.04 -41.18 -63.98
CA ASN A 107 8.86 -41.01 -63.12
C ASN A 107 8.86 -39.65 -62.41
N ILE A 108 10.04 -39.10 -62.09
CA ILE A 108 10.17 -37.78 -61.45
C ILE A 108 9.89 -36.64 -62.44
N ASN A 109 10.31 -36.77 -63.71
CA ASN A 109 10.01 -35.77 -64.74
C ASN A 109 8.51 -35.66 -65.10
N ALA A 110 7.66 -36.57 -64.62
CA ALA A 110 6.21 -36.49 -64.74
C ALA A 110 5.52 -35.76 -63.56
N LEU A 111 6.25 -35.49 -62.46
CA LEU A 111 5.74 -34.72 -61.32
C LEU A 111 5.89 -33.21 -61.61
N LYS A 112 4.78 -32.46 -61.56
CA LYS A 112 4.75 -30.99 -61.62
C LYS A 112 5.31 -30.33 -60.34
N ILE A 113 6.48 -30.74 -59.84
CA ILE A 113 7.09 -30.12 -58.65
C ILE A 113 8.51 -29.67 -59.01
N LYS A 114 8.61 -28.42 -59.44
CA LYS A 114 9.88 -27.70 -59.56
C LYS A 114 10.40 -27.46 -58.14
N TYR A 115 11.60 -27.95 -57.85
CA TYR A 115 12.46 -27.73 -56.67
C TYR A 115 11.93 -26.77 -55.58
N MET A 116 11.46 -27.33 -54.46
CA MET A 116 10.89 -26.59 -53.32
C MET A 116 11.93 -25.93 -52.38
N THR A 117 13.21 -25.91 -52.76
CA THR A 117 14.30 -25.19 -52.07
C THR A 117 14.52 -23.76 -52.60
N SER A 118 13.79 -23.35 -53.64
CA SER A 118 13.81 -21.97 -54.16
C SER A 118 12.66 -21.09 -53.63
N LEU A 119 11.99 -21.48 -52.54
CA LEU A 119 10.84 -20.77 -51.99
C LEU A 119 11.32 -19.52 -51.25
N TRP A 120 11.01 -18.35 -51.81
CA TRP A 120 11.15 -17.07 -51.14
C TRP A 120 10.11 -16.99 -50.01
N ILE A 121 10.58 -16.88 -48.77
CA ILE A 121 9.77 -16.72 -47.57
C ILE A 121 9.55 -15.21 -47.34
N PRO A 122 8.31 -14.72 -47.44
CA PRO A 122 7.99 -13.32 -47.17
C PRO A 122 8.35 -12.96 -45.72
N GLN A 123 8.94 -11.79 -45.55
CA GLN A 123 9.24 -11.20 -44.23
C GLN A 123 8.37 -9.97 -43.94
N GLY A 124 7.64 -9.47 -44.92
CA GLY A 124 6.69 -8.38 -44.75
C GLY A 124 6.62 -7.45 -45.95
N LYS A 125 5.64 -6.53 -45.90
CA LYS A 125 5.52 -5.39 -46.81
C LYS A 125 5.74 -4.12 -46.01
N PHE A 126 6.68 -3.31 -46.46
CA PHE A 126 7.12 -2.14 -45.72
C PHE A 126 7.08 -0.88 -46.56
N TYR A 127 7.05 0.25 -45.87
CA TYR A 127 6.92 1.58 -46.44
C TYR A 127 8.02 2.47 -45.87
N PRO A 128 8.70 3.26 -46.71
CA PRO A 128 9.78 4.12 -46.25
C PRO A 128 9.23 5.25 -45.36
N THR A 129 9.98 5.53 -44.30
CA THR A 129 9.80 6.67 -43.40
C THR A 129 10.94 7.66 -43.53
N LYS A 130 12.15 7.18 -43.82
CA LYS A 130 13.34 8.01 -44.00
C LYS A 130 14.34 7.34 -44.94
N VAL A 131 14.94 8.16 -45.82
CA VAL A 131 15.97 7.74 -46.78
C VAL A 131 17.18 8.64 -46.59
N THR A 132 18.35 8.03 -46.38
CA THR A 132 19.62 8.74 -46.19
C THR A 132 20.64 8.25 -47.22
N LYS A 133 21.17 9.16 -48.05
CA LYS A 133 22.27 8.86 -48.97
C LYS A 133 23.59 9.21 -48.29
N ASN A 134 24.48 8.24 -48.14
CA ASN A 134 25.72 8.37 -47.37
C ASN A 134 26.91 8.73 -48.29
N GLU A 135 27.97 9.31 -47.72
CA GLU A 135 29.18 9.72 -48.46
C GLU A 135 29.95 8.53 -49.07
N ASP A 136 29.81 7.34 -48.47
CA ASP A 136 30.48 6.09 -48.87
C ASP A 136 29.76 5.34 -50.02
N ARG A 137 28.83 6.00 -50.72
CA ARG A 137 27.97 5.41 -51.76
C ARG A 137 27.05 4.29 -51.24
N THR A 138 26.64 4.34 -49.98
CA THR A 138 25.55 3.52 -49.46
C THR A 138 24.25 4.34 -49.31
N ILE A 139 23.11 3.66 -49.30
CA ILE A 139 21.80 4.28 -49.05
C ILE A 139 21.13 3.54 -47.89
N THR A 140 20.78 4.25 -46.83
CA THR A 140 20.05 3.70 -45.68
C THR A 140 18.59 4.09 -45.78
N ILE A 141 17.69 3.10 -45.69
CA ILE A 141 16.25 3.28 -45.74
C ILE A 141 15.64 2.70 -44.46
N GLU A 142 14.98 3.56 -43.70
CA GLU A 142 14.14 3.16 -42.56
C GLU A 142 12.73 2.87 -43.08
N LEU A 143 12.24 1.67 -42.75
CA LEU A 143 11.02 1.07 -43.27
C LEU A 143 10.15 0.61 -42.09
N ILE A 144 8.85 0.78 -42.21
CA ILE A 144 7.85 0.27 -41.26
C ILE A 144 6.68 -0.33 -42.04
N ASP A 145 6.00 -1.32 -41.49
CA ASP A 145 4.80 -1.89 -42.09
C ASP A 145 3.60 -0.91 -42.06
N LYS A 146 2.40 -1.38 -42.40
CA LYS A 146 1.19 -0.54 -42.45
C LYS A 146 0.76 0.03 -41.09
N THR A 147 1.38 -0.35 -39.97
CA THR A 147 1.06 0.24 -38.67
C THR A 147 1.26 1.76 -38.62
N LYS A 148 2.12 2.32 -39.49
CA LYS A 148 2.29 3.78 -39.60
C LYS A 148 1.04 4.55 -40.01
N TYR A 149 0.05 3.88 -40.60
CA TYR A 149 -1.20 4.48 -41.05
C TYR A 149 -2.31 4.39 -39.98
N LEU A 150 -2.00 3.89 -38.79
CA LEU A 150 -2.98 3.64 -37.74
C LEU A 150 -3.04 4.72 -36.67
N ASP A 151 -2.15 5.72 -36.72
CA ASP A 151 -2.09 6.80 -35.72
C ASP A 151 -3.13 7.92 -35.98
N ASP A 152 -3.83 7.88 -37.11
CA ASP A 152 -4.95 8.80 -37.41
C ASP A 152 -6.17 8.52 -36.53
N GLU A 153 -6.99 9.55 -36.29
CA GLU A 153 -8.24 9.44 -35.55
C GLU A 153 -9.25 8.53 -36.27
N TYR A 154 -9.86 7.62 -35.51
CA TYR A 154 -10.92 6.75 -36.00
C TYR A 154 -12.29 7.37 -35.71
N ILE A 155 -13.11 7.49 -36.76
CA ILE A 155 -14.50 7.94 -36.67
C ILE A 155 -15.40 6.74 -36.98
N CYS A 156 -16.28 6.36 -36.07
CA CYS A 156 -17.18 5.22 -36.22
C CYS A 156 -18.49 5.60 -36.93
N ASP A 157 -18.88 4.89 -38.00
CA ASP A 157 -20.17 5.10 -38.69
C ASP A 157 -21.26 4.10 -38.26
N LEU A 158 -20.92 3.14 -37.39
CA LEU A 158 -21.88 2.15 -36.90
C LEU A 158 -22.90 2.77 -35.94
N GLN A 159 -24.15 2.33 -36.02
CA GLN A 159 -25.19 2.69 -35.04
C GLN A 159 -25.21 1.64 -33.92
N ALA A 160 -25.03 2.08 -32.68
CA ALA A 160 -25.11 1.20 -31.52
C ALA A 160 -26.55 0.68 -31.30
N PRO A 161 -26.75 -0.56 -30.81
CA PRO A 161 -25.71 -1.52 -30.41
C PRO A 161 -25.11 -2.29 -31.60
N PHE A 162 -23.80 -2.54 -31.56
CA PHE A 162 -23.08 -3.38 -32.52
C PHE A 162 -22.05 -4.27 -31.81
N THR A 163 -21.54 -5.29 -32.48
CA THR A 163 -20.56 -6.25 -31.93
C THR A 163 -19.12 -5.76 -32.06
N LEU A 164 -18.21 -6.28 -31.23
CA LEU A 164 -16.76 -6.08 -31.39
C LEU A 164 -16.28 -6.49 -32.79
N LYS A 165 -16.87 -7.53 -33.39
CA LYS A 165 -16.56 -7.92 -34.78
C LYS A 165 -16.94 -6.86 -35.79
N GLN A 166 -18.12 -6.26 -35.66
CA GLN A 166 -18.56 -5.19 -36.56
C GLN A 166 -17.65 -3.96 -36.43
N LEU A 167 -17.25 -3.60 -35.21
CA LEU A 167 -16.28 -2.54 -34.98
C LEU A 167 -14.94 -2.84 -35.64
N TYR A 168 -14.42 -4.05 -35.45
CA TYR A 168 -13.18 -4.51 -36.07
C TYR A 168 -13.21 -4.41 -37.61
N ASP A 169 -14.32 -4.82 -38.23
CA ASP A 169 -14.50 -4.75 -39.69
C ASP A 169 -14.61 -3.30 -40.20
N ASP A 170 -15.32 -2.43 -39.48
CA ASP A 170 -15.45 -1.01 -39.82
C ASP A 170 -14.08 -0.32 -39.78
N VAL A 171 -13.31 -0.56 -38.71
CA VAL A 171 -11.94 -0.05 -38.55
C VAL A 171 -11.03 -0.48 -39.70
N HIS A 172 -11.08 -1.75 -40.12
CA HIS A 172 -10.31 -2.25 -41.26
C HIS A 172 -10.73 -1.62 -42.59
N SER A 173 -12.04 -1.50 -42.82
CA SER A 173 -12.60 -0.86 -44.01
C SER A 173 -12.14 0.59 -44.12
N LYS A 174 -12.20 1.35 -43.02
CA LYS A 174 -11.80 2.76 -42.97
C LYS A 174 -10.29 2.97 -43.04
N ALA A 175 -9.51 2.12 -42.37
CA ALA A 175 -8.04 2.14 -42.45
C ALA A 175 -7.50 1.64 -43.80
N GLN A 176 -8.37 1.09 -44.68
CA GLN A 176 -7.99 0.47 -45.96
C GLN A 176 -6.95 -0.64 -45.78
N ILE A 177 -7.08 -1.41 -44.69
CA ILE A 177 -6.25 -2.58 -44.40
C ILE A 177 -7.12 -3.83 -44.54
N ILE A 178 -6.68 -4.79 -45.35
CA ILE A 178 -7.32 -6.10 -45.45
C ILE A 178 -7.00 -6.88 -44.17
N SER A 179 -8.03 -7.39 -43.49
CA SER A 179 -7.87 -8.29 -42.34
C SER A 179 -7.72 -9.74 -42.82
N ASP A 180 -6.78 -10.48 -42.21
CA ASP A 180 -6.64 -11.95 -42.32
C ASP A 180 -7.30 -12.68 -41.14
N THR A 181 -7.94 -11.95 -40.22
CA THR A 181 -8.68 -12.51 -39.09
C THR A 181 -10.15 -12.64 -39.44
N ALA A 182 -10.64 -13.88 -39.53
CA ALA A 182 -12.05 -14.18 -39.75
C ALA A 182 -12.87 -14.15 -38.45
N THR A 183 -12.33 -14.73 -37.38
CA THR A 183 -12.99 -14.82 -36.07
C THR A 183 -12.00 -14.62 -34.94
N PHE A 184 -12.46 -14.08 -33.80
CA PHE A 184 -11.63 -13.94 -32.60
C PHE A 184 -12.45 -14.11 -31.31
N TYR A 185 -11.75 -14.25 -30.18
CA TYR A 185 -12.40 -14.44 -28.88
C TYR A 185 -13.13 -13.15 -28.45
N ASN A 186 -14.29 -13.28 -27.80
CA ASN A 186 -15.16 -12.14 -27.46
C ASN A 186 -15.72 -11.34 -28.67
N GLN A 187 -15.59 -11.81 -29.91
CA GLN A 187 -16.05 -11.07 -31.10
C GLN A 187 -17.54 -10.69 -31.09
N ASP A 188 -18.38 -11.50 -30.45
CA ASP A 188 -19.84 -11.32 -30.41
C ASP A 188 -20.30 -10.37 -29.28
N LYS A 189 -19.35 -9.81 -28.50
CA LYS A 189 -19.67 -8.91 -27.39
C LYS A 189 -20.23 -7.58 -27.90
N ILE A 190 -21.32 -7.14 -27.26
CA ILE A 190 -22.09 -5.96 -27.66
C ILE A 190 -21.44 -4.71 -27.08
N ILE A 191 -21.28 -3.72 -27.94
CA ILE A 191 -20.84 -2.37 -27.64
C ILE A 191 -22.08 -1.45 -27.66
N GLU A 192 -22.42 -0.92 -26.50
CA GLU A 192 -23.63 -0.10 -26.28
C GLU A 192 -23.41 1.38 -26.65
N THR A 193 -22.15 1.83 -26.66
CA THR A 193 -21.78 3.22 -26.91
C THR A 193 -20.71 3.31 -27.98
N VAL A 194 -20.90 4.22 -28.94
CA VAL A 194 -19.91 4.49 -29.99
C VAL A 194 -18.61 5.00 -29.34
N PRO A 195 -17.44 4.41 -29.65
CA PRO A 195 -16.16 4.93 -29.16
C PRO A 195 -15.79 6.23 -29.89
N GLU A 196 -15.43 7.27 -29.14
CA GLU A 196 -15.03 8.58 -29.67
C GLU A 196 -13.64 8.98 -29.15
N GLY A 197 -12.86 9.69 -29.98
CA GLY A 197 -11.55 10.26 -29.59
C GLY A 197 -10.39 9.27 -29.55
N TYR A 198 -10.50 8.14 -30.24
CA TYR A 198 -9.45 7.12 -30.32
C TYR A 198 -8.86 7.03 -31.73
N THR A 199 -7.60 6.63 -31.84
CA THR A 199 -6.96 6.30 -33.12
C THR A 199 -7.31 4.89 -33.59
N TYR A 200 -7.12 4.58 -34.87
CA TYR A 200 -7.26 3.21 -35.38
C TYR A 200 -6.39 2.22 -34.58
N LYS A 201 -5.17 2.64 -34.22
CA LYS A 201 -4.21 1.86 -33.44
C LYS A 201 -4.74 1.53 -32.04
N GLN A 202 -5.36 2.50 -31.37
CA GLN A 202 -5.94 2.28 -30.04
C GLN A 202 -7.12 1.31 -30.11
N ILE A 203 -8.06 1.52 -31.05
CA ILE A 203 -9.22 0.64 -31.19
C ILE A 203 -8.78 -0.79 -31.51
N LEU A 204 -7.87 -0.99 -32.47
CA LEU A 204 -7.34 -2.32 -32.79
C LEU A 204 -6.61 -2.96 -31.61
N GLY A 205 -5.83 -2.17 -30.86
CA GLY A 205 -5.13 -2.63 -29.67
C GLY A 205 -6.09 -3.09 -28.57
N TYR A 206 -7.17 -2.36 -28.34
CA TYR A 206 -8.22 -2.70 -27.38
C TYR A 206 -9.04 -3.92 -27.79
N ILE A 207 -9.34 -4.06 -29.09
CA ILE A 207 -9.98 -5.27 -29.62
C ILE A 207 -9.04 -6.47 -29.47
N ALA A 208 -7.73 -6.30 -29.71
CA ALA A 208 -6.74 -7.36 -29.53
C ALA A 208 -6.62 -7.82 -28.07
N GLU A 209 -6.75 -6.90 -27.12
CA GLU A 209 -6.81 -7.22 -25.70
C GLU A 209 -8.06 -8.06 -25.38
N CYS A 210 -9.23 -7.65 -25.86
CA CYS A 210 -10.47 -8.42 -25.72
C CYS A 210 -10.36 -9.82 -26.35
N ALA A 211 -9.59 -9.96 -27.43
CA ALA A 211 -9.33 -11.22 -28.11
C ALA A 211 -8.31 -12.13 -27.38
N CYS A 212 -7.66 -11.63 -26.32
CA CYS A 212 -6.54 -12.27 -25.62
C CYS A 212 -5.35 -12.58 -26.55
N GLY A 213 -5.03 -11.63 -27.44
CA GLY A 213 -3.96 -11.73 -28.41
C GLY A 213 -3.25 -10.40 -28.58
N PHE A 214 -2.74 -10.15 -29.78
CA PHE A 214 -2.10 -8.89 -30.16
C PHE A 214 -2.33 -8.64 -31.65
N TYR A 215 -2.32 -7.38 -32.09
CA TYR A 215 -2.51 -7.03 -33.50
C TYR A 215 -1.18 -6.73 -34.18
N ILE A 216 -0.97 -7.28 -35.37
CA ILE A 216 0.19 -7.03 -36.22
C ILE A 216 -0.23 -6.85 -37.68
N ILE A 217 0.67 -6.33 -38.51
CA ILE A 217 0.60 -6.50 -39.95
C ILE A 217 1.41 -7.74 -40.31
N ASN A 218 0.75 -8.76 -40.84
CA ASN A 218 1.38 -10.03 -41.14
C ASN A 218 2.32 -9.93 -42.35
N ARG A 219 3.04 -11.03 -42.62
CA ARG A 219 4.06 -11.09 -43.67
C ARG A 219 3.50 -10.85 -45.09
N LEU A 220 2.19 -10.94 -45.29
CA LEU A 220 1.51 -10.65 -46.56
C LEU A 220 1.00 -9.20 -46.64
N GLY A 221 1.19 -8.40 -45.59
CA GLY A 221 0.75 -7.00 -45.51
C GLY A 221 -0.73 -6.83 -45.13
N ASN A 222 -1.34 -7.87 -44.53
CA ASN A 222 -2.71 -7.86 -44.03
C ASN A 222 -2.70 -7.68 -42.50
N GLY A 223 -3.75 -7.06 -41.96
CA GLY A 223 -3.98 -6.97 -40.52
C GLY A 223 -4.32 -8.33 -39.91
N GLU A 224 -3.74 -8.68 -38.78
CA GLU A 224 -3.95 -9.96 -38.11
C GLU A 224 -4.04 -9.79 -36.59
N LEU A 225 -5.16 -10.20 -36.00
CA LEU A 225 -5.26 -10.50 -34.56
C LEU A 225 -4.67 -11.88 -34.31
N ARG A 226 -3.40 -11.88 -33.90
CA ARG A 226 -2.66 -13.12 -33.63
C ARG A 226 -2.79 -13.50 -32.17
N SER A 227 -2.88 -14.81 -31.92
CA SER A 227 -2.82 -15.40 -30.58
C SER A 227 -1.53 -16.18 -30.39
N TYR A 228 -1.13 -16.39 -29.14
CA TYR A 228 0.01 -17.23 -28.81
C TYR A 228 -0.27 -18.70 -29.16
N GLY A 229 0.68 -19.36 -29.82
CA GLY A 229 0.53 -20.75 -30.29
C GLY A 229 0.21 -21.76 -29.18
N THR A 230 -0.59 -22.78 -29.50
CA THR A 230 -0.92 -23.86 -28.56
C THR A 230 0.20 -24.91 -28.48
N ASP A 231 0.73 -25.27 -29.64
CA ASP A 231 1.69 -26.36 -29.82
C ASP A 231 3.08 -25.82 -30.17
N SER A 232 4.11 -26.57 -29.75
CA SER A 232 5.49 -26.27 -30.13
C SER A 232 5.65 -26.50 -31.63
N VAL A 233 6.04 -25.45 -32.37
CA VAL A 233 6.32 -25.55 -33.81
C VAL A 233 7.79 -25.86 -34.09
N LYS A 234 8.65 -25.80 -33.07
CA LYS A 234 10.09 -26.05 -33.17
C LYS A 234 10.67 -26.58 -31.87
N SER A 235 11.57 -27.56 -31.99
CA SER A 235 12.36 -28.08 -30.88
C SER A 235 13.84 -27.79 -31.13
N ILE A 236 14.52 -27.17 -30.17
CA ILE A 236 15.95 -26.85 -30.22
C ILE A 236 16.69 -27.70 -29.19
N SER A 237 17.65 -28.51 -29.68
CA SER A 237 18.42 -29.42 -28.82
C SER A 237 19.56 -28.68 -28.11
N LYS A 238 20.10 -29.32 -27.07
CA LYS A 238 21.26 -28.79 -26.36
C LYS A 238 22.44 -28.58 -27.32
N GLY A 239 23.00 -27.37 -27.33
CA GLY A 239 24.12 -27.00 -28.20
C GLY A 239 23.74 -26.54 -29.61
N GLU A 240 22.47 -26.55 -30.00
CA GLU A 240 22.00 -26.04 -31.31
C GLU A 240 21.73 -24.52 -31.32
N TYR A 241 22.36 -23.78 -30.40
CA TYR A 241 22.20 -22.34 -30.23
C TYR A 241 23.51 -21.72 -29.70
N LYS A 242 23.73 -20.42 -29.98
CA LYS A 242 24.91 -19.70 -29.48
C LYS A 242 24.72 -19.27 -28.04
N LYS A 243 23.53 -18.75 -27.72
CA LYS A 243 23.18 -18.27 -26.39
C LYS A 243 21.73 -18.59 -26.08
N PHE A 244 21.48 -19.07 -24.88
CA PHE A 244 20.14 -19.17 -24.32
C PHE A 244 20.23 -18.92 -22.82
N LEU A 245 19.66 -17.80 -22.36
CA LEU A 245 19.62 -17.41 -20.96
C LEU A 245 18.15 -17.32 -20.51
N PRO A 246 17.58 -18.42 -19.98
CA PRO A 246 16.28 -18.37 -19.34
C PRO A 246 16.39 -17.73 -17.96
N GLN A 247 15.34 -17.03 -17.54
CA GLN A 247 15.15 -16.63 -16.14
C GLN A 247 14.93 -17.86 -15.25
N GLU A 248 14.96 -17.67 -13.93
CA GLU A 248 14.86 -18.80 -12.99
C GLU A 248 13.43 -19.30 -12.77
N THR A 249 12.43 -18.43 -12.91
CA THR A 249 11.03 -18.75 -12.63
C THR A 249 10.14 -18.61 -13.85
N TYR A 250 9.11 -19.46 -13.89
CA TYR A 250 8.05 -19.37 -14.88
C TYR A 250 7.05 -18.28 -14.51
N ILE A 251 6.56 -17.60 -15.54
CA ILE A 251 5.42 -16.71 -15.44
C ILE A 251 4.19 -17.52 -15.82
N THR A 252 3.32 -17.72 -14.83
CA THR A 252 2.03 -18.39 -15.01
C THR A 252 0.92 -17.43 -14.61
N ILE A 253 0.12 -17.00 -15.59
CA ILE A 253 -1.01 -16.11 -15.35
C ILE A 253 -2.03 -16.86 -14.50
N GLN A 254 -2.37 -16.29 -13.34
CA GLN A 254 -3.36 -16.87 -12.43
C GLN A 254 -4.47 -15.90 -12.04
N LYS A 255 -4.22 -14.61 -12.25
CA LYS A 255 -5.12 -13.50 -11.94
C LYS A 255 -5.19 -12.53 -13.11
N VAL A 256 -6.29 -11.81 -13.18
CA VAL A 256 -6.51 -10.67 -14.08
C VAL A 256 -6.87 -9.46 -13.23
N LYS A 257 -6.25 -8.31 -13.51
CA LYS A 257 -6.59 -7.02 -12.90
C LYS A 257 -7.18 -6.09 -13.94
N TYR A 258 -8.34 -5.52 -13.63
CA TYR A 258 -9.07 -4.60 -14.52
C TYR A 258 -9.89 -3.63 -13.66
N ASN A 259 -10.06 -2.38 -14.08
CA ASN A 259 -10.85 -1.36 -13.37
C ASN A 259 -10.58 -1.28 -11.85
N GLY A 260 -9.32 -1.43 -11.43
CA GLY A 260 -8.91 -1.44 -10.03
C GLY A 260 -9.29 -2.70 -9.23
N GLN A 261 -9.94 -3.68 -9.84
CA GLN A 261 -10.30 -4.97 -9.25
C GLN A 261 -9.34 -6.07 -9.69
N THR A 262 -9.23 -7.15 -8.90
CA THR A 262 -8.43 -8.34 -9.25
C THR A 262 -9.28 -9.59 -9.08
N ILE A 263 -9.35 -10.40 -10.13
CA ILE A 263 -10.09 -11.67 -10.18
C ILE A 263 -9.13 -12.83 -10.47
N GLY A 264 -9.45 -14.03 -10.00
CA GLY A 264 -8.64 -15.24 -10.22
C GLY A 264 -8.19 -15.93 -8.93
N ALA A 265 -7.05 -16.63 -9.00
CA ALA A 265 -6.54 -17.42 -7.88
C ALA A 265 -5.96 -16.56 -6.74
N ASN A 266 -5.80 -17.16 -5.56
CA ASN A 266 -5.25 -16.47 -4.38
C ASN A 266 -3.76 -16.07 -4.51
N LYS A 267 -3.00 -16.73 -5.39
CA LYS A 267 -1.56 -16.50 -5.63
C LYS A 267 -1.23 -16.70 -7.12
N GLY A 268 -0.14 -16.08 -7.58
CA GLY A 268 0.37 -16.19 -8.94
C GLY A 268 0.44 -14.84 -9.68
N TYR A 269 0.89 -14.87 -10.92
CA TYR A 269 1.11 -13.67 -11.73
C TYR A 269 -0.21 -12.99 -12.09
N ILE A 270 -0.21 -11.65 -12.06
CA ILE A 270 -1.35 -10.80 -12.43
C ILE A 270 -1.18 -10.30 -13.86
N LEU A 271 -2.11 -10.65 -14.75
CA LEU A 271 -2.27 -9.98 -16.03
C LEU A 271 -3.05 -8.67 -15.80
N GLU A 272 -2.37 -7.53 -15.92
CA GLU A 272 -3.00 -6.20 -15.85
C GLU A 272 -3.57 -5.83 -17.22
N LEU A 273 -4.89 -5.60 -17.29
CA LEU A 273 -5.55 -5.10 -18.49
C LEU A 273 -5.46 -3.57 -18.56
N ASP A 274 -5.47 -3.02 -19.76
CA ASP A 274 -5.41 -1.57 -19.98
C ASP A 274 -6.68 -0.89 -19.43
N GLU A 275 -6.51 -0.06 -18.40
CA GLU A 275 -7.60 0.70 -17.78
C GLU A 275 -8.25 1.71 -18.74
N LYS A 276 -7.60 2.02 -19.86
CA LYS A 276 -8.14 2.89 -20.91
C LYS A 276 -8.98 2.16 -21.94
N ASN A 277 -9.03 0.83 -21.91
CA ASN A 277 -9.81 0.04 -22.85
C ASN A 277 -11.31 0.13 -22.50
N PRO A 278 -12.13 0.84 -23.29
CA PRO A 278 -13.54 1.07 -22.96
C PRO A 278 -14.40 -0.19 -23.14
N PHE A 279 -13.84 -1.25 -23.72
CA PHE A 279 -14.57 -2.49 -24.01
C PHE A 279 -14.45 -3.51 -22.89
N ILE A 280 -13.59 -3.30 -21.88
CA ILE A 280 -13.43 -4.23 -20.76
C ILE A 280 -14.52 -4.00 -19.72
N ASN A 281 -15.49 -4.91 -19.68
CA ASN A 281 -16.47 -5.05 -18.61
C ASN A 281 -16.21 -6.35 -17.80
N ASP A 282 -16.98 -6.58 -16.74
CA ASP A 282 -16.82 -7.75 -15.87
C ASP A 282 -16.89 -9.08 -16.64
N GLU A 283 -17.77 -9.16 -17.66
CA GLU A 283 -17.93 -10.37 -18.45
C GLU A 283 -16.71 -10.64 -19.35
N ILE A 284 -16.20 -9.61 -20.02
CA ILE A 284 -15.00 -9.72 -20.86
C ILE A 284 -13.77 -10.01 -19.99
N ALA A 285 -13.62 -9.35 -18.85
CA ALA A 285 -12.55 -9.62 -17.89
C ALA A 285 -12.58 -11.07 -17.40
N GLN A 286 -13.77 -11.60 -17.05
CA GLN A 286 -13.93 -12.99 -16.66
C GLN A 286 -13.60 -13.96 -17.81
N ASN A 287 -14.01 -13.63 -19.05
CA ASN A 287 -13.66 -14.43 -20.23
C ASN A 287 -12.15 -14.44 -20.50
N ILE A 288 -11.48 -13.30 -20.31
CA ILE A 288 -10.03 -13.18 -20.42
C ILE A 288 -9.35 -14.03 -19.35
N LEU A 289 -9.81 -13.96 -18.10
CA LEU A 289 -9.30 -14.82 -17.01
C LEU A 289 -9.44 -16.31 -17.38
N VAL A 290 -10.61 -16.75 -17.83
CA VAL A 290 -10.84 -18.15 -18.22
C VAL A 290 -9.91 -18.61 -19.34
N LYS A 291 -9.63 -17.73 -20.31
CA LYS A 291 -8.76 -18.06 -21.44
C LYS A 291 -7.27 -18.02 -21.10
N MET A 292 -6.86 -17.07 -20.27
CA MET A 292 -5.44 -16.81 -19.99
C MET A 292 -4.93 -17.47 -18.71
N GLN A 293 -5.81 -17.90 -17.81
CA GLN A 293 -5.40 -18.61 -16.60
C GLN A 293 -4.65 -19.91 -16.96
N GLY A 294 -3.47 -20.08 -16.38
CA GLY A 294 -2.56 -21.19 -16.68
C GLY A 294 -1.63 -20.95 -17.87
N PHE A 295 -1.80 -19.85 -18.63
CA PHE A 295 -0.83 -19.45 -19.65
C PHE A 295 0.54 -19.31 -19.00
N THR A 296 1.50 -20.11 -19.47
CA THR A 296 2.80 -20.29 -18.81
C THR A 296 3.92 -20.16 -19.82
N TYR A 297 4.93 -19.35 -19.48
CA TYR A 297 6.16 -19.22 -20.25
C TYR A 297 7.33 -18.87 -19.33
N ILE A 298 8.54 -18.93 -19.86
CA ILE A 298 9.74 -18.45 -19.16
C ILE A 298 10.33 -17.31 -19.95
N ALA A 299 10.68 -16.20 -19.29
CA ALA A 299 11.39 -15.11 -19.92
C ALA A 299 12.82 -15.56 -20.28
N TYR A 300 13.34 -15.11 -21.41
CA TYR A 300 14.65 -15.52 -21.91
C TYR A 300 15.24 -14.54 -22.91
N THR A 301 16.56 -14.67 -23.12
CA THR A 301 17.25 -14.18 -24.33
C THR A 301 17.86 -15.35 -25.08
N TYR A 302 17.72 -15.35 -26.40
CA TYR A 302 18.18 -16.40 -27.30
C TYR A 302 18.96 -15.80 -28.48
N GLU A 303 20.10 -16.39 -28.81
CA GLU A 303 20.85 -16.13 -30.04
C GLU A 303 21.05 -17.45 -30.81
N SER A 304 20.61 -17.46 -32.06
CA SER A 304 20.65 -18.64 -32.93
C SER A 304 22.06 -18.99 -33.42
N THR A 305 22.34 -20.29 -33.53
CA THR A 305 23.46 -20.80 -34.35
C THR A 305 23.05 -20.83 -35.82
N VAL A 306 21.84 -21.33 -36.10
CA VAL A 306 21.21 -21.34 -37.42
C VAL A 306 19.90 -20.56 -37.34
N ALA A 307 19.80 -19.49 -38.11
CA ALA A 307 18.59 -18.68 -38.18
C ALA A 307 17.46 -19.43 -38.89
N ASP A 308 16.26 -19.32 -38.34
CA ASP A 308 15.03 -19.88 -38.91
C ASP A 308 14.08 -18.75 -39.28
N ILE A 309 14.21 -18.33 -40.53
CA ILE A 309 13.49 -17.21 -41.13
C ILE A 309 11.98 -17.47 -41.30
N ALA A 310 11.49 -18.67 -40.97
CA ALA A 310 10.06 -19.01 -40.96
C ALA A 310 9.40 -18.77 -39.58
N MET A 311 10.19 -18.71 -38.51
CA MET A 311 9.71 -18.43 -37.15
C MET A 311 9.28 -16.96 -37.00
N ASP A 312 8.23 -16.72 -36.23
CA ASP A 312 7.63 -15.39 -36.06
C ASP A 312 7.16 -15.13 -34.61
N VAL A 313 6.84 -13.87 -34.30
CA VAL A 313 6.26 -13.54 -32.99
C VAL A 313 4.92 -14.27 -32.76
N GLY A 314 4.69 -14.70 -31.53
CA GLY A 314 3.56 -15.54 -31.11
C GLY A 314 3.82 -17.04 -31.20
N ASP A 315 4.87 -17.48 -31.91
CA ASP A 315 5.20 -18.89 -32.04
C ASP A 315 5.70 -19.49 -30.73
N LYS A 316 5.20 -20.69 -30.42
CA LYS A 316 5.63 -21.48 -29.28
C LYS A 316 6.72 -22.45 -29.71
N PHE A 317 7.77 -22.59 -28.93
CA PHE A 317 8.85 -23.54 -29.20
C PHE A 317 9.36 -24.14 -27.90
N ASP A 318 10.03 -25.28 -28.01
CA ASP A 318 10.74 -25.90 -26.91
C ASP A 318 12.25 -25.91 -27.16
N ILE A 319 13.01 -25.72 -26.08
CA ILE A 319 14.47 -25.65 -26.12
C ILE A 319 15.06 -26.38 -24.93
N THR A 320 16.10 -27.17 -25.17
CA THR A 320 16.82 -27.89 -24.12
C THR A 320 18.15 -27.21 -23.86
N ASN A 321 18.40 -26.74 -22.63
CA ASN A 321 19.65 -26.07 -22.29
C ASN A 321 20.83 -27.07 -22.16
N THR A 322 22.04 -26.54 -21.94
CA THR A 322 23.27 -27.34 -21.74
C THR A 322 23.20 -28.29 -20.54
N ASN A 323 22.40 -27.95 -19.53
CA ASN A 323 22.14 -28.79 -18.35
C ASN A 323 21.04 -29.83 -18.59
N SER A 324 20.60 -30.01 -19.84
CA SER A 324 19.52 -30.93 -20.24
C SER A 324 18.14 -30.61 -19.63
N VAL A 325 17.92 -29.36 -19.22
CA VAL A 325 16.61 -28.85 -18.80
C VAL A 325 15.84 -28.37 -20.02
N LYS A 326 14.61 -28.87 -20.19
CA LYS A 326 13.72 -28.51 -21.28
C LYS A 326 12.80 -27.36 -20.87
N TYR A 327 12.80 -26.29 -21.66
CA TYR A 327 11.92 -25.14 -21.51
C TYR A 327 10.90 -25.10 -22.64
N LEU A 328 9.73 -24.56 -22.34
CA LEU A 328 8.65 -24.33 -23.28
C LEU A 328 8.27 -22.85 -23.16
N THR A 329 8.34 -22.11 -24.26
CA THR A 329 8.17 -20.65 -24.23
C THR A 329 7.73 -20.11 -25.59
N TYR A 330 7.62 -18.79 -25.72
CA TYR A 330 7.10 -18.08 -26.88
C TYR A 330 8.12 -17.08 -27.44
N ILE A 331 8.04 -16.81 -28.73
CA ILE A 331 8.76 -15.70 -29.34
C ILE A 331 7.93 -14.43 -29.16
N MET A 332 8.39 -13.49 -28.33
CA MET A 332 7.76 -12.18 -28.15
C MET A 332 8.55 -11.07 -28.83
N ASN A 333 9.87 -11.23 -28.95
CA ASN A 333 10.68 -10.41 -29.84
C ASN A 333 11.33 -11.32 -30.88
N ASN A 334 11.23 -10.95 -32.16
CA ASN A 334 11.96 -11.56 -33.26
C ASN A 334 12.77 -10.47 -33.97
N SER A 335 14.08 -10.51 -33.78
CA SER A 335 15.00 -9.60 -34.45
C SER A 335 16.05 -10.39 -35.23
N TRP A 336 16.44 -9.88 -36.38
CA TRP A 336 17.51 -10.48 -37.15
C TRP A 336 18.25 -9.46 -38.00
N GLU A 337 19.53 -9.74 -38.22
CA GLU A 337 20.40 -8.95 -39.09
C GLU A 337 20.98 -9.83 -40.18
N PHE A 338 20.73 -9.43 -41.43
CA PHE A 338 21.31 -10.02 -42.64
C PHE A 338 22.51 -9.17 -43.08
N SER A 339 23.65 -9.81 -43.30
CA SER A 339 24.87 -9.21 -43.90
C SER A 339 25.68 -10.24 -44.71
N GLY A 340 24.98 -11.13 -45.41
CA GLY A 340 25.53 -12.33 -46.08
C GLY A 340 25.35 -13.63 -45.29
N ALA A 341 25.25 -13.52 -43.97
CA ALA A 341 24.67 -14.52 -43.08
C ALA A 341 23.55 -13.86 -42.25
N ILE A 342 22.76 -14.65 -41.53
CA ILE A 342 21.73 -14.13 -40.61
C ILE A 342 22.10 -14.43 -39.17
N THR A 343 22.15 -13.38 -38.36
CA THR A 343 22.12 -13.48 -36.90
C THR A 343 20.70 -13.19 -36.45
N GLN A 344 20.02 -14.17 -35.85
CA GLN A 344 18.66 -14.03 -35.34
C GLN A 344 18.62 -14.17 -33.82
N ASN A 345 17.90 -13.26 -33.17
CA ASN A 345 17.68 -13.23 -31.74
C ASN A 345 16.18 -13.32 -31.43
N TRP A 346 15.85 -14.09 -30.39
CA TRP A 346 14.51 -14.14 -29.84
C TRP A 346 14.52 -13.77 -28.37
N GLU A 347 13.45 -13.13 -27.92
CA GLU A 347 13.29 -12.79 -26.52
C GLU A 347 11.84 -13.02 -26.08
N ALA A 348 11.69 -13.31 -24.79
CA ALA A 348 10.45 -13.09 -24.08
C ALA A 348 10.78 -12.31 -22.81
N LYS A 349 10.15 -11.16 -22.64
CA LYS A 349 10.24 -10.36 -21.42
C LYS A 349 9.16 -10.78 -20.44
N GLY A 350 9.41 -10.49 -19.17
CA GLY A 350 8.45 -10.76 -18.12
C GLY A 350 9.12 -10.62 -16.76
N GLU A 351 8.66 -9.66 -15.98
CA GLU A 351 8.97 -9.57 -14.56
C GLU A 351 8.40 -10.78 -13.84
N ASN A 352 9.27 -11.47 -13.09
CA ASN A 352 8.84 -12.48 -12.16
C ASN A 352 8.35 -11.77 -10.89
N GLU A 353 7.05 -11.85 -10.58
CA GLU A 353 6.51 -11.37 -9.30
C GLU A 353 7.00 -12.26 -8.13
N LEU A 354 8.28 -12.14 -7.79
CA LEU A 354 8.73 -11.94 -6.41
C LEU A 354 9.09 -10.46 -6.16
N SER A 355 8.85 -9.57 -7.12
CA SER A 355 8.85 -8.11 -6.96
C SER A 355 7.48 -7.62 -6.46
N ASN A 356 7.14 -7.94 -5.21
CA ASN A 356 6.24 -7.04 -4.50
C ASN A 356 7.07 -5.82 -4.09
N THR A 357 6.68 -4.67 -4.63
CA THR A 357 7.02 -3.28 -4.26
C THR A 357 8.14 -2.60 -5.06
N TYR A 358 7.71 -1.49 -5.69
CA TYR A 358 8.47 -0.35 -6.23
C TYR A 358 8.98 -0.47 -7.68
N SER A 359 8.08 -0.22 -8.64
CA SER A 359 8.20 0.94 -9.55
C SER A 359 7.16 0.90 -10.67
N SER A 360 6.09 1.72 -10.55
CA SER A 360 5.54 2.56 -11.62
C SER A 360 4.19 3.17 -11.18
N SER A 361 4.05 4.47 -11.48
CA SER A 361 2.85 5.34 -11.36
C SER A 361 2.08 5.36 -10.03
N LYS A 362 2.16 6.51 -9.34
CA LYS A 362 1.36 6.84 -8.15
C LYS A 362 -0.16 6.82 -8.48
N GLY A 363 -0.82 5.70 -8.21
CA GLY A 363 -2.28 5.56 -8.27
C GLY A 363 -3.01 6.04 -7.00
N PRO A 364 -4.35 6.21 -7.02
CA PRO A 364 -5.13 6.84 -5.95
C PRO A 364 -5.12 6.06 -4.62
N ILE A 365 -4.93 4.74 -4.65
CA ILE A 365 -4.77 3.91 -3.44
C ILE A 365 -3.38 4.09 -2.85
N SER A 366 -2.35 4.32 -3.66
CA SER A 366 -1.04 4.76 -3.20
C SER A 366 -1.08 6.22 -2.74
N GLN A 367 -1.97 7.07 -3.24
CA GLN A 367 -2.20 8.40 -2.66
C GLN A 367 -2.98 8.32 -1.35
N GLN A 368 -3.88 7.35 -1.17
CA GLN A 368 -4.58 7.13 0.09
C GLN A 368 -3.70 6.40 1.12
N LEU A 369 -2.86 5.45 0.71
CA LEU A 369 -1.82 4.85 1.55
C LEU A 369 -0.68 5.83 1.79
N ASP A 370 -0.24 6.62 0.81
CA ASP A 370 0.73 7.70 1.02
C ASP A 370 0.10 8.78 1.90
N ASN A 371 -1.21 9.05 1.84
CA ASN A 371 -1.83 9.98 2.79
C ASN A 371 -1.97 9.36 4.18
N ILE A 372 -2.29 8.07 4.33
CA ILE A 372 -2.33 7.38 5.64
C ILE A 372 -0.92 7.18 6.23
N ILE A 373 0.10 6.92 5.39
CA ILE A 373 1.50 6.71 5.77
C ILE A 373 2.23 8.06 5.95
N LYS A 374 1.95 9.09 5.13
CA LYS A 374 2.40 10.47 5.37
C LYS A 374 1.70 11.11 6.56
N GLU A 375 0.46 10.73 6.87
CA GLU A 375 -0.22 11.17 8.09
C GLU A 375 0.32 10.49 9.35
N GLN A 376 0.96 9.31 9.24
CA GLN A 376 1.45 8.57 10.41
C GLN A 376 2.97 8.66 10.67
N ILE A 377 3.87 8.70 9.67
CA ILE A 377 5.32 8.94 9.91
C ILE A 377 6.03 9.50 8.64
N PRO A 378 6.22 10.83 8.48
CA PRO A 378 7.00 11.40 7.38
C PRO A 378 8.48 11.64 7.75
N GLY A 379 9.41 11.28 6.85
CA GLY A 379 10.80 11.79 6.83
C GLY A 379 11.92 10.74 6.74
N ILE A 380 11.95 9.73 7.62
CA ILE A 380 13.14 8.89 7.82
C ILE A 380 13.29 7.79 6.76
N LYS A 381 12.18 7.22 6.26
CA LYS A 381 12.22 6.08 5.33
C LYS A 381 12.62 6.49 3.91
N GLU A 382 12.16 7.67 3.46
CA GLU A 382 12.47 8.18 2.12
C GLU A 382 13.96 8.55 2.02
N GLU A 383 14.51 9.24 3.03
CA GLU A 383 15.94 9.59 3.09
C GLU A 383 16.84 8.33 3.15
N ALA A 384 16.48 7.33 3.96
CA ALA A 384 17.24 6.07 4.03
C ALA A 384 17.17 5.24 2.74
N ILE A 385 16.02 5.25 2.03
CA ILE A 385 15.89 4.60 0.73
C ILE A 385 16.68 5.35 -0.35
N GLU A 386 16.62 6.68 -0.35
CA GLU A 386 17.37 7.52 -1.28
C GLU A 386 18.87 7.36 -1.07
N GLU A 387 19.35 7.33 0.18
CA GLU A 387 20.75 7.10 0.52
C GLU A 387 21.20 5.69 0.08
N ALA A 388 20.41 4.65 0.39
CA ALA A 388 20.72 3.28 -0.04
C ALA A 388 20.72 3.16 -1.57
N THR A 389 19.75 3.75 -2.25
CA THR A 389 19.66 3.77 -3.72
C THR A 389 20.88 4.46 -4.30
N LYS A 390 21.22 5.66 -3.80
CA LYS A 390 22.39 6.42 -4.22
C LYS A 390 23.69 5.63 -4.05
N LEU A 391 23.88 4.99 -2.89
CA LEU A 391 25.07 4.16 -2.63
C LEU A 391 25.19 3.00 -3.62
N LEU A 392 24.06 2.42 -4.04
CA LEU A 392 24.01 1.30 -4.98
C LEU A 392 24.08 1.73 -6.45
N THR A 393 23.66 2.95 -6.80
CA THR A 393 23.62 3.44 -8.18
C THR A 393 24.80 4.34 -8.57
N ASP A 394 25.39 5.09 -7.63
CA ASP A 394 26.46 6.06 -7.92
C ASP A 394 27.85 5.39 -7.97
N PHE A 395 28.02 4.17 -7.43
CA PHE A 395 29.30 3.47 -7.41
C PHE A 395 29.43 2.46 -8.57
N ASN A 396 30.22 2.82 -9.59
CA ASN A 396 30.53 1.97 -10.75
C ASN A 396 31.84 1.16 -10.53
N GLY A 397 31.85 0.22 -9.58
CA GLY A 397 33.02 -0.65 -9.36
C GLY A 397 32.84 -1.74 -8.30
N GLY A 398 33.73 -2.74 -8.34
CA GLY A 398 33.79 -3.86 -7.39
C GLY A 398 34.22 -5.16 -8.07
N TYR A 399 35.17 -5.88 -7.49
CA TYR A 399 35.62 -7.18 -7.97
C TYR A 399 34.76 -8.27 -7.35
N VAL A 400 34.11 -9.06 -8.20
CA VAL A 400 33.37 -10.26 -7.78
C VAL A 400 34.33 -11.44 -7.82
N ILE A 401 34.76 -11.91 -6.65
CA ILE A 401 35.78 -12.95 -6.52
C ILE A 401 35.14 -14.20 -5.93
N LYS A 402 35.27 -15.32 -6.62
CA LYS A 402 34.87 -16.64 -6.13
C LYS A 402 36.12 -17.42 -5.74
N LYS A 403 36.28 -17.72 -4.46
CA LYS A 403 37.47 -18.40 -3.93
C LYS A 403 37.04 -19.33 -2.79
N ASP A 404 37.53 -20.58 -2.81
CA ASP A 404 37.36 -21.56 -1.73
C ASP A 404 35.92 -21.78 -1.25
N GLY A 405 34.94 -21.70 -2.16
CA GLY A 405 33.52 -21.88 -1.84
C GLY A 405 32.84 -20.65 -1.23
N GLU A 406 33.51 -19.50 -1.27
CA GLU A 406 33.03 -18.21 -0.81
C GLU A 406 32.86 -17.23 -1.98
N LEU A 407 31.95 -16.28 -1.81
CA LEU A 407 31.76 -15.16 -2.71
C LEU A 407 32.18 -13.88 -2.01
N PHE A 408 33.03 -13.09 -2.67
CA PHE A 408 33.44 -11.77 -2.22
C PHE A 408 33.04 -10.70 -3.23
N ILE A 409 32.61 -9.54 -2.73
CA ILE A 409 32.53 -8.30 -3.50
C ILE A 409 33.47 -7.32 -2.82
N SER A 410 34.50 -6.86 -3.53
CA SER A 410 35.61 -6.12 -2.94
C SER A 410 36.03 -4.90 -3.77
N ASP A 411 36.62 -3.90 -3.11
CA ASP A 411 37.29 -2.77 -3.75
C ASP A 411 38.67 -3.10 -4.36
N ASN A 412 39.18 -4.33 -4.21
CA ASN A 412 40.44 -4.80 -4.79
C ASN A 412 40.33 -6.24 -5.34
N GLU A 413 41.01 -6.54 -6.44
CA GLU A 413 41.08 -7.91 -7.00
C GLU A 413 41.87 -8.86 -6.09
N ASP A 414 42.85 -8.31 -5.35
CA ASP A 414 43.61 -9.00 -4.32
C ASP A 414 42.93 -8.81 -2.96
N LEU A 415 42.25 -9.85 -2.48
CA LEU A 415 41.49 -9.84 -1.22
C LEU A 415 42.33 -9.47 0.01
N ASP A 416 43.63 -9.74 -0.01
CA ASP A 416 44.54 -9.42 1.10
C ASP A 416 44.84 -7.91 1.15
N LYS A 417 44.57 -7.17 0.07
CA LYS A 417 44.75 -5.71 -0.03
C LYS A 417 43.44 -4.94 0.07
N ALA A 418 42.31 -5.63 0.04
CA ALA A 418 40.99 -5.03 0.08
C ALA A 418 40.69 -4.39 1.44
N GLN A 419 39.96 -3.27 1.42
CA GLN A 419 39.54 -2.57 2.63
C GLN A 419 38.02 -2.70 2.83
N HIS A 420 37.24 -2.68 1.75
CA HIS A 420 35.79 -2.83 1.80
C HIS A 420 35.41 -4.16 1.16
N ILE A 421 34.78 -5.05 1.94
CA ILE A 421 34.47 -6.40 1.50
C ILE A 421 33.09 -6.82 1.98
N TRP A 422 32.27 -7.24 1.03
CA TRP A 422 31.17 -8.15 1.29
C TRP A 422 31.67 -9.59 1.15
N ARG A 423 31.44 -10.41 2.17
CA ARG A 423 31.79 -11.83 2.20
C ARG A 423 30.51 -12.65 2.35
N TRP A 424 30.38 -13.73 1.58
CA TRP A 424 29.28 -14.67 1.66
C TRP A 424 29.77 -16.11 1.60
N ASN A 425 29.44 -16.89 2.63
CA ASN A 425 29.71 -18.32 2.73
C ASN A 425 28.58 -19.04 3.49
N ILE A 426 28.75 -20.34 3.77
CA ILE A 426 27.75 -21.15 4.49
C ILE A 426 27.42 -20.64 5.91
N ASN A 427 28.30 -19.83 6.50
CA ASN A 427 28.13 -19.28 7.84
C ASN A 427 27.34 -17.97 7.83
N GLY A 428 27.14 -17.33 6.68
CA GLY A 428 26.39 -16.09 6.56
C GLY A 428 26.92 -15.13 5.51
N LEU A 429 26.37 -13.92 5.52
CA LEU A 429 26.82 -12.79 4.72
C LEU A 429 27.19 -11.63 5.65
N GLY A 430 28.23 -10.88 5.32
CA GLY A 430 28.63 -9.73 6.11
C GLY A 430 29.44 -8.71 5.34
N TYR A 431 29.42 -7.48 5.83
CA TYR A 431 30.21 -6.36 5.34
C TYR A 431 31.30 -5.98 6.35
N SER A 432 32.52 -5.82 5.85
CA SER A 432 33.68 -5.31 6.57
C SER A 432 34.21 -4.07 5.86
N SER A 433 34.51 -3.02 6.61
CA SER A 433 35.20 -1.81 6.15
C SER A 433 36.70 -1.82 6.47
N THR A 434 37.24 -2.94 6.96
CA THR A 434 38.65 -3.10 7.35
C THR A 434 39.32 -4.32 6.70
N GLY A 435 38.72 -4.89 5.66
CA GLY A 435 39.27 -6.02 4.89
C GLY A 435 38.76 -7.41 5.30
N ILE A 436 39.42 -8.45 4.77
CA ILE A 436 38.92 -9.85 4.78
C ILE A 436 38.87 -10.52 6.15
N ASP A 437 39.73 -10.08 7.07
CA ASP A 437 39.77 -10.60 8.45
C ASP A 437 38.72 -9.95 9.36
N GLY A 438 37.97 -8.95 8.85
CA GLY A 438 36.96 -8.22 9.60
C GLY A 438 37.53 -7.14 10.53
N PRO A 439 36.75 -6.67 11.52
CA PRO A 439 35.45 -7.19 11.94
C PRO A 439 34.28 -6.93 10.96
N TYR A 440 33.27 -7.80 11.02
CA TYR A 440 32.02 -7.68 10.24
C TYR A 440 30.93 -7.01 11.08
N GLY A 441 30.85 -5.67 11.03
CA GLY A 441 29.89 -4.88 11.81
C GLY A 441 28.43 -4.99 11.34
N LEU A 442 28.23 -5.41 10.10
CA LEU A 442 26.91 -5.78 9.55
C LEU A 442 26.97 -7.24 9.09
N ALA A 443 26.15 -8.10 9.66
CA ALA A 443 26.13 -9.52 9.30
C ALA A 443 24.77 -10.18 9.51
N ILE A 444 24.45 -11.16 8.65
CA ILE A 444 23.38 -12.14 8.85
C ILE A 444 24.03 -13.50 8.88
N THR A 445 23.89 -14.20 10.00
CA THR A 445 24.67 -15.42 10.28
C THR A 445 23.79 -16.67 10.36
N MET A 446 24.37 -17.84 10.14
CA MET A 446 23.66 -19.13 10.07
C MET A 446 22.89 -19.51 11.34
N ASN A 447 23.23 -18.90 12.48
CA ASN A 447 22.55 -19.13 13.75
C ASN A 447 21.29 -18.26 13.92
N GLY A 448 20.91 -17.50 12.87
CA GLY A 448 19.73 -16.64 12.84
C GLY A 448 19.95 -15.26 13.44
N GLN A 449 21.19 -14.86 13.74
CA GLN A 449 21.49 -13.52 14.26
C GLN A 449 21.70 -12.50 13.14
N ILE A 450 21.16 -11.31 13.35
CA ILE A 450 21.48 -10.09 12.61
C ILE A 450 22.32 -9.20 13.52
N VAL A 451 23.53 -8.86 13.08
CA VAL A 451 24.41 -7.88 13.73
C VAL A 451 24.30 -6.59 12.92
N ALA A 452 23.85 -5.50 13.54
CA ALA A 452 23.74 -4.19 12.92
C ALA A 452 23.67 -3.10 14.00
N ASP A 453 24.29 -1.94 13.74
CA ASP A 453 24.17 -0.76 14.60
C ASP A 453 22.86 0.00 14.35
N PHE A 454 22.37 -0.02 13.11
CA PHE A 454 21.15 0.65 12.68
C PHE A 454 20.30 -0.27 11.80
N ILE A 455 19.01 -0.35 12.10
CA ILE A 455 18.00 -1.02 11.27
C ILE A 455 16.94 0.02 10.94
N ALA A 456 17.02 0.59 9.74
CA ALA A 456 15.96 1.43 9.19
C ALA A 456 14.86 0.52 8.63
N THR A 457 13.66 0.58 9.21
CA THR A 457 12.49 -0.19 8.76
C THR A 457 11.25 0.67 8.80
N GLY A 458 10.31 0.43 7.89
CA GLY A 458 9.00 1.08 7.94
C GLY A 458 8.07 0.46 8.98
N THR A 459 8.09 -0.87 9.10
CA THR A 459 7.28 -1.61 10.08
C THR A 459 8.03 -2.88 10.46
N MET A 460 8.08 -3.20 11.76
CA MET A 460 8.67 -4.42 12.29
C MET A 460 7.64 -5.12 13.17
N SER A 461 7.22 -6.31 12.76
CA SER A 461 6.46 -7.20 13.65
C SER A 461 7.41 -7.86 14.64
N ALA A 462 7.08 -7.82 15.92
CA ALA A 462 7.87 -8.41 16.97
C ALA A 462 6.97 -9.14 17.97
N GLU A 463 7.20 -10.43 18.17
CA GLU A 463 6.55 -11.19 19.25
C GLU A 463 7.20 -10.89 20.61
N ARG A 464 8.52 -10.65 20.62
CA ARG A 464 9.29 -10.31 21.81
C ARG A 464 10.42 -9.37 21.48
N ILE A 465 10.53 -8.29 22.25
CA ILE A 465 11.68 -7.39 22.27
C ILE A 465 12.39 -7.60 23.62
N ASN A 466 13.64 -8.03 23.60
CA ASN A 466 14.47 -8.20 24.80
C ASN A 466 15.79 -7.45 24.60
N GLY A 467 16.08 -6.48 25.46
CA GLY A 467 17.21 -5.57 25.29
C GLY A 467 17.19 -4.41 26.27
N GLY A 468 17.99 -3.37 25.97
CA GLY A 468 18.12 -2.15 26.78
C GLY A 468 16.93 -1.18 26.66
N THR A 469 17.20 0.10 26.37
CA THR A 469 16.19 1.17 26.35
C THR A 469 15.42 1.26 25.02
N LEU A 470 14.09 1.22 25.07
CA LEU A 470 13.23 1.58 23.93
C LEU A 470 12.98 3.10 23.94
N LYS A 471 13.57 3.82 22.98
CA LYS A 471 13.38 5.27 22.81
C LYS A 471 12.45 5.55 21.63
N LEU A 472 11.35 6.24 21.91
CA LEU A 472 10.31 6.64 20.95
C LEU A 472 10.16 8.16 21.04
N GLY A 473 10.08 8.91 19.93
CA GLY A 473 10.02 10.38 20.01
C GLY A 473 11.36 11.12 19.84
N GLY A 474 11.32 12.45 19.87
CA GLY A 474 12.45 13.38 19.66
C GLY A 474 12.53 13.95 18.23
N ASN A 475 13.11 15.14 17.99
CA ASN A 475 13.00 15.75 16.66
C ASN A 475 13.85 14.97 15.61
N ASN A 476 13.25 14.68 14.44
CA ASN A 476 13.52 13.58 13.48
C ASN A 476 13.00 12.18 13.88
N ASN A 477 12.09 12.07 14.86
CA ASN A 477 11.05 11.03 15.01
C ASN A 477 10.12 11.40 16.19
N THR A 478 9.47 12.58 16.18
CA THR A 478 8.97 13.22 17.42
C THR A 478 7.59 12.78 17.88
N ASN A 479 7.37 12.74 19.20
CA ASN A 479 6.14 12.34 19.90
C ASN A 479 5.73 10.87 19.73
N GLY A 480 6.72 9.97 19.79
CA GLY A 480 6.52 8.54 19.74
C GLY A 480 5.44 8.03 20.71
N SER A 481 4.80 6.95 20.31
CA SER A 481 3.61 6.41 20.97
C SER A 481 3.75 4.90 21.16
N ILE A 482 3.27 4.40 22.29
CA ILE A 482 3.02 2.97 22.52
C ILE A 482 1.51 2.78 22.60
N GLN A 483 0.97 1.87 21.81
CA GLN A 483 -0.45 1.53 21.79
C GLN A 483 -0.65 0.05 22.13
N VAL A 484 -1.62 -0.23 22.99
CA VAL A 484 -2.11 -1.59 23.28
C VAL A 484 -3.49 -1.71 22.65
N LEU A 485 -3.72 -2.72 21.82
CA LEU A 485 -5.00 -2.96 21.15
C LEU A 485 -5.63 -4.26 21.63
N ASP A 486 -6.95 -4.36 21.54
CA ASP A 486 -7.66 -5.62 21.71
C ASP A 486 -7.65 -6.47 20.41
N ALA A 487 -8.24 -7.67 20.48
CA ALA A 487 -8.29 -8.60 19.34
C ALA A 487 -9.07 -8.06 18.12
N SER A 488 -9.89 -7.02 18.29
CA SER A 488 -10.63 -6.35 17.21
C SER A 488 -9.87 -5.17 16.60
N GLY A 489 -8.68 -4.85 17.13
CA GLY A 489 -7.91 -3.68 16.73
C GLY A 489 -8.36 -2.38 17.40
N LYS A 490 -9.16 -2.45 18.48
CA LYS A 490 -9.55 -1.26 19.24
C LYS A 490 -8.43 -0.90 20.22
N GLU A 491 -7.97 0.34 20.21
CA GLU A 491 -6.99 0.85 21.18
C GLU A 491 -7.53 0.75 22.61
N LEU A 492 -6.74 0.26 23.57
CA LEU A 492 -7.07 0.16 24.99
C LEU A 492 -6.29 1.17 25.82
N VAL A 493 -5.00 1.33 25.50
CA VAL A 493 -4.04 2.18 26.21
C VAL A 493 -3.11 2.85 25.22
N THR A 494 -2.85 4.13 25.43
CA THR A 494 -1.86 4.91 24.69
C THR A 494 -0.89 5.58 25.66
N ILE A 495 0.41 5.41 25.43
CA ILE A 495 1.49 6.13 26.12
C ILE A 495 2.13 7.05 25.09
N SER A 496 1.97 8.37 25.26
CA SER A 496 2.48 9.37 24.32
C SER A 496 2.95 10.64 25.05
N LYS A 497 3.22 11.72 24.29
CA LYS A 497 3.50 13.05 24.85
C LYS A 497 2.42 13.56 25.81
N ASP A 498 1.19 13.06 25.67
CA ASP A 498 0.04 13.48 26.48
C ASP A 498 -0.12 12.64 27.76
N GLY A 499 0.79 11.67 27.95
CA GLY A 499 0.89 10.78 29.10
C GLY A 499 0.31 9.40 28.85
N LEU A 500 -0.22 8.76 29.91
CA LEU A 500 -0.84 7.43 29.85
C LEU A 500 -2.36 7.58 29.84
N ILE A 501 -2.98 7.24 28.72
CA ILE A 501 -4.41 7.46 28.44
C ILE A 501 -5.10 6.13 28.16
N LEU A 502 -6.25 5.91 28.79
CA LEU A 502 -7.14 4.78 28.52
C LEU A 502 -8.14 5.12 27.40
N ASN A 503 -8.68 4.10 26.73
CA ASN A 503 -9.65 4.27 25.63
C ASN A 503 -10.86 5.16 25.99
N ASN A 504 -11.33 5.10 27.24
CA ASN A 504 -12.44 5.95 27.70
C ASN A 504 -12.07 7.44 27.89
N GLY A 505 -10.86 7.85 27.50
CA GLY A 505 -10.33 9.21 27.64
C GLY A 505 -9.70 9.52 29.00
N THR A 506 -9.72 8.57 29.96
CA THR A 506 -9.12 8.78 31.29
C THR A 506 -7.61 8.91 31.16
N LYS A 507 -7.06 10.04 31.63
CA LYS A 507 -5.62 10.26 31.75
C LYS A 507 -5.16 9.85 33.14
N LEU A 508 -4.35 8.79 33.24
CA LEU A 508 -3.78 8.36 34.52
C LEU A 508 -2.57 9.23 34.90
N ILE A 509 -1.80 9.64 33.90
CA ILE A 509 -0.65 10.52 34.00
C ILE A 509 -0.69 11.45 32.78
N GLY A 510 -0.44 12.75 32.95
CA GLY A 510 -0.38 13.70 31.83
C GLY A 510 0.26 15.02 32.24
N ASN A 511 0.09 16.09 31.44
CA ASN A 511 0.65 17.42 31.73
C ASN A 511 0.24 18.01 33.09
N GLY A 512 -0.83 17.50 33.68
CA GLY A 512 -1.28 17.88 35.03
C GLY A 512 -0.63 17.09 36.16
N GLY A 513 0.13 16.02 35.89
CA GLY A 513 0.68 15.11 36.89
C GLY A 513 -0.10 13.80 37.02
N VAL A 514 -0.07 13.16 38.20
CA VAL A 514 -0.73 11.87 38.47
C VAL A 514 -2.17 12.07 38.94
N LEU A 515 -3.13 11.38 38.30
CA LEU A 515 -4.54 11.41 38.68
C LEU A 515 -4.69 10.97 40.14
N SER A 516 -5.28 11.85 40.95
CA SER A 516 -5.34 11.71 42.41
C SER A 516 -6.72 12.12 42.92
N ASN A 517 -7.15 11.48 44.02
CA ASN A 517 -8.33 11.87 44.79
C ASN A 517 -7.90 12.23 46.20
N LEU A 518 -8.24 13.44 46.64
CA LEU A 518 -8.09 13.91 48.02
C LEU A 518 -9.46 13.93 48.69
N GLN A 519 -9.55 13.34 49.87
CA GLN A 519 -10.78 13.27 50.64
C GLN A 519 -10.66 14.07 51.92
N PHE A 520 -11.62 14.96 52.17
CA PHE A 520 -11.69 15.78 53.38
C PHE A 520 -13.00 15.47 54.11
N GLY A 521 -12.88 15.02 55.36
CA GLY A 521 -14.02 14.68 56.22
C GLY A 521 -14.56 15.89 56.99
N SER A 522 -15.82 15.82 57.38
CA SER A 522 -16.47 16.89 58.12
C SER A 522 -16.25 16.85 59.63
N ILE A 523 -16.35 18.03 60.25
CA ILE A 523 -16.46 18.20 61.69
C ILE A 523 -17.60 19.18 61.99
N GLY A 524 -18.61 18.74 62.74
CA GLY A 524 -19.72 19.58 63.20
C GLY A 524 -19.57 20.09 64.63
N TYR A 525 -19.94 21.35 64.81
CA TYR A 525 -19.96 22.03 66.10
C TYR A 525 -21.04 23.10 66.12
N SER A 526 -21.43 23.52 67.33
CA SER A 526 -22.41 24.59 67.54
C SER A 526 -21.79 25.96 67.23
N GLU A 527 -22.55 26.85 66.60
CA GLU A 527 -22.04 28.14 66.12
C GLU A 527 -21.74 29.12 67.24
N ILE A 528 -22.43 29.00 68.38
CA ILE A 528 -22.26 29.86 69.54
C ILE A 528 -21.24 29.24 70.50
N ASN A 529 -21.47 28.02 70.96
CA ASN A 529 -20.70 27.43 72.07
C ASN A 529 -19.55 26.50 71.65
N GLY A 530 -19.45 26.15 70.36
CA GLY A 530 -18.39 25.26 69.85
C GLY A 530 -18.55 23.78 70.26
N TYR A 531 -19.65 23.41 70.91
CA TYR A 531 -19.91 22.03 71.33
C TYR A 531 -20.18 21.13 70.12
N THR A 532 -19.60 19.94 70.14
CA THR A 532 -19.91 18.90 69.14
C THR A 532 -21.06 18.03 69.65
N ARG A 533 -22.03 17.73 68.79
CA ARG A 533 -23.10 16.76 69.05
C ARG A 533 -23.01 15.67 67.99
N ARG A 534 -22.47 14.50 68.38
CA ARG A 534 -22.07 13.42 67.47
C ARG A 534 -22.72 12.09 67.81
N ALA A 535 -23.04 11.33 66.78
CA ALA A 535 -23.45 9.93 66.86
C ALA A 535 -22.58 9.12 65.88
N GLY A 536 -21.46 8.59 66.37
CA GLY A 536 -20.44 7.98 65.52
C GLY A 536 -19.80 9.00 64.58
N GLU A 537 -19.81 8.72 63.28
CA GLU A 537 -19.28 9.60 62.22
C GLU A 537 -20.26 10.71 61.80
N TYR A 538 -21.45 10.77 62.41
CA TYR A 538 -22.49 11.73 62.06
C TYR A 538 -22.54 12.88 63.06
N ASP A 539 -22.46 14.10 62.55
CA ASP A 539 -22.56 15.36 63.29
C ASP A 539 -23.98 15.92 63.20
N ALA A 540 -24.49 16.50 64.29
CA ALA A 540 -25.77 17.20 64.25
C ALA A 540 -25.75 18.37 63.25
N LEU A 541 -26.85 18.55 62.51
CA LEU A 541 -27.10 19.66 61.61
C LEU A 541 -28.54 20.14 61.80
N GLY A 542 -28.71 21.42 62.14
CA GLY A 542 -30.02 21.99 62.48
C GLY A 542 -29.89 23.02 63.59
N PHE A 543 -30.66 22.86 64.65
CA PHE A 543 -30.82 23.85 65.69
C PHE A 543 -30.70 23.26 67.09
N TYR A 544 -30.31 24.12 68.01
CA TYR A 544 -30.36 23.88 69.43
C TYR A 544 -31.23 24.95 70.07
N TYR A 545 -32.05 24.55 71.03
CA TYR A 545 -32.86 25.46 71.81
C TYR A 545 -32.85 25.00 73.26
N SER A 546 -32.48 25.89 74.16
CA SER A 546 -32.64 25.71 75.60
C SER A 546 -33.41 26.89 76.18
N ASP A 547 -34.35 26.61 77.09
CA ASP A 547 -35.02 27.63 77.89
C ASP A 547 -34.94 27.17 79.34
N ILE A 548 -33.92 27.67 80.04
CA ILE A 548 -33.70 27.37 81.44
C ILE A 548 -33.97 28.65 82.21
N THR A 549 -35.04 28.64 83.02
CA THR A 549 -35.37 29.73 83.95
C THR A 549 -35.54 31.11 83.28
N GLY A 550 -36.05 31.16 82.05
CA GLY A 550 -36.28 32.40 81.30
C GLY A 550 -35.08 32.92 80.51
N PHE A 551 -33.96 32.19 80.52
CA PHE A 551 -32.85 32.42 79.60
C PHE A 551 -33.03 31.51 78.38
N VAL A 552 -33.42 32.13 77.27
CA VAL A 552 -33.59 31.44 75.99
C VAL A 552 -32.28 31.47 75.23
N GLU A 553 -31.69 30.31 75.03
CA GLU A 553 -30.53 30.10 74.18
C GLU A 553 -30.97 29.42 72.89
N LYS A 554 -30.66 30.05 71.75
CA LYS A 554 -30.90 29.51 70.42
C LYS A 554 -29.56 29.42 69.70
N ASP A 555 -29.24 28.24 69.18
CA ASP A 555 -28.00 28.02 68.46
C ASP A 555 -28.26 27.14 67.23
N ARG A 556 -27.27 27.10 66.33
CA ARG A 556 -27.27 26.26 65.13
C ARG A 556 -26.12 25.27 65.22
N TYR A 557 -26.43 24.02 64.89
CA TYR A 557 -25.39 23.05 64.61
C TYR A 557 -25.06 23.11 63.12
N SER A 558 -23.82 23.46 62.82
CA SER A 558 -23.28 23.53 61.47
C SER A 558 -22.13 22.55 61.32
N VAL A 559 -21.95 22.08 60.08
CA VAL A 559 -20.95 21.07 59.75
C VAL A 559 -19.91 21.68 58.81
N TYR A 560 -18.64 21.51 59.14
CA TYR A 560 -17.54 22.18 58.47
C TYR A 560 -16.60 21.17 57.83
N ILE A 561 -16.08 21.47 56.64
CA ILE A 561 -15.04 20.67 55.98
C ILE A 561 -13.88 21.59 55.67
N ASP A 562 -12.73 21.30 56.28
CA ASP A 562 -11.46 21.96 55.99
C ASP A 562 -10.76 21.28 54.83
N CYS A 563 -10.60 22.02 53.74
CA CYS A 563 -9.90 21.58 52.54
C CYS A 563 -8.52 22.25 52.50
N SER A 564 -7.46 21.45 52.43
CA SER A 564 -6.09 21.93 52.22
C SER A 564 -5.45 21.14 51.09
N LEU A 565 -5.42 21.76 49.91
CA LEU A 565 -4.83 21.20 48.70
C LEU A 565 -3.32 21.50 48.67
N PRO A 566 -2.47 20.53 48.29
CA PRO A 566 -1.06 20.80 48.01
C PRO A 566 -0.88 21.89 46.95
N ASN A 567 0.17 22.71 47.06
CA ASN A 567 0.42 23.82 46.13
C ASN A 567 0.59 23.36 44.66
N ASN A 568 0.98 22.10 44.44
CA ASN A 568 1.14 21.46 43.13
C ASN A 568 -0.07 20.60 42.72
N PHE A 569 -1.20 20.67 43.43
CA PHE A 569 -2.42 19.94 43.09
C PHE A 569 -3.37 20.79 42.25
N ILE A 570 -3.71 20.32 41.05
CA ILE A 570 -4.64 20.98 40.14
C ILE A 570 -6.00 20.30 40.23
N VAL A 571 -7.02 21.02 40.70
CA VAL A 571 -8.40 20.53 40.81
C VAL A 571 -9.01 20.35 39.42
N SER A 572 -9.55 19.17 39.16
CA SER A 572 -10.33 18.86 37.96
C SER A 572 -11.84 18.89 38.23
N SER A 573 -12.27 18.37 39.37
CA SER A 573 -13.65 18.40 39.85
C SER A 573 -13.68 18.19 41.35
N ALA A 574 -14.75 18.61 42.00
CA ALA A 574 -14.97 18.29 43.40
C ALA A 574 -16.45 18.06 43.68
N TYR A 575 -16.73 17.09 44.56
CA TYR A 575 -18.09 16.71 44.91
C TYR A 575 -18.24 16.59 46.42
N LEU A 576 -19.28 17.25 46.93
CA LEU A 576 -19.71 17.14 48.32
C LEU A 576 -20.73 16.02 48.43
N THR A 577 -20.39 14.98 49.20
CA THR A 577 -21.32 13.90 49.54
C THR A 577 -21.84 14.11 50.95
N ILE A 578 -23.15 14.14 51.12
CA ILE A 578 -23.81 14.25 52.43
C ILE A 578 -24.67 13.02 52.64
N LYS A 579 -24.36 12.27 53.70
CA LYS A 579 -25.22 11.20 54.22
C LYS A 579 -26.00 11.76 55.40
N HIS A 580 -27.33 11.79 55.31
CA HIS A 580 -28.21 12.26 56.36
C HIS A 580 -28.92 11.10 57.04
N ILE A 581 -28.93 11.11 58.38
CA ILE A 581 -29.78 10.25 59.20
C ILE A 581 -30.75 11.09 60.02
N SER A 582 -31.99 10.62 60.04
CA SER A 582 -33.04 11.16 60.90
C SER A 582 -32.89 10.66 62.34
N GLN A 583 -33.35 11.45 63.31
CA GLN A 583 -33.44 11.06 64.72
C GLN A 583 -34.89 10.85 65.15
N SER A 584 -35.13 9.92 66.06
CA SER A 584 -36.43 9.76 66.70
C SER A 584 -36.47 10.64 67.95
N VAL A 585 -37.47 11.53 68.03
CA VAL A 585 -37.61 12.51 69.12
C VAL A 585 -38.74 12.04 70.03
N SER A 586 -38.45 11.87 71.32
CA SER A 586 -39.40 11.45 72.33
C SER A 586 -39.36 12.37 73.56
N THR A 587 -40.43 12.40 74.35
CA THR A 587 -40.42 13.10 75.65
C THR A 587 -39.44 12.43 76.60
N GLY A 588 -39.05 13.11 77.69
CA GLY A 588 -38.26 12.50 78.77
C GLY A 588 -38.93 11.26 79.41
N GLU A 589 -40.24 11.10 79.22
CA GLU A 589 -41.05 9.95 79.65
C GLU A 589 -41.16 8.84 78.57
N GLY A 590 -40.55 9.04 77.39
CA GLY A 590 -40.48 8.03 76.32
C GLY A 590 -41.59 8.07 75.28
N SER A 591 -42.49 9.06 75.32
CA SER A 591 -43.56 9.19 74.30
C SER A 591 -43.00 9.77 73.01
N PHE A 592 -43.23 9.11 71.87
CA PHE A 592 -42.78 9.60 70.55
C PHE A 592 -43.48 10.91 70.16
N ILE A 593 -42.69 11.89 69.76
CA ILE A 593 -43.15 13.24 69.39
C ILE A 593 -42.99 13.49 67.88
N GLY A 594 -41.99 12.87 67.25
CA GLY A 594 -41.75 13.00 65.82
C GLY A 594 -40.34 12.59 65.42
N CYS A 595 -40.03 12.77 64.14
CA CYS A 595 -38.71 12.49 63.60
C CYS A 595 -37.98 13.81 63.29
N GLY A 596 -36.81 14.00 63.90
CA GLY A 596 -35.90 15.09 63.61
C GLY A 596 -35.11 14.82 62.34
N TYR A 597 -35.08 15.80 61.44
CA TYR A 597 -34.21 15.80 60.28
C TYR A 597 -33.88 17.24 59.88
N ALA A 598 -32.72 17.42 59.27
CA ALA A 598 -32.29 18.71 58.77
C ALA A 598 -33.08 19.06 57.51
N ARG A 599 -33.39 20.33 57.29
CA ARG A 599 -34.13 20.82 56.11
C ARG A 599 -33.38 21.98 55.49
N ARG A 600 -33.57 22.19 54.19
CA ARG A 600 -32.96 23.29 53.44
C ARG A 600 -31.45 23.42 53.73
N ILE A 601 -30.73 22.30 53.68
CA ILE A 601 -29.29 22.23 53.88
C ILE A 601 -28.62 23.04 52.79
N LYS A 602 -27.84 24.05 53.18
CA LYS A 602 -27.16 24.98 52.29
C LYS A 602 -25.65 24.90 52.52
N ALA A 603 -24.88 25.05 51.44
CA ALA A 603 -23.43 25.12 51.48
C ALA A 603 -22.94 26.56 51.24
N SER A 604 -22.00 26.99 52.08
CA SER A 604 -21.29 28.26 51.95
C SER A 604 -19.79 28.00 52.12
N ILE A 605 -18.94 28.83 51.52
CA ILE A 605 -17.48 28.64 51.51
C ILE A 605 -16.75 29.89 51.98
N SER A 606 -15.60 29.71 52.62
CA SER A 606 -14.68 30.79 52.97
C SER A 606 -13.25 30.41 52.63
N ASP A 607 -12.46 31.40 52.21
CA ASP A 607 -11.03 31.27 51.98
C ASP A 607 -10.28 31.37 53.32
N MET A 608 -9.36 30.44 53.55
CA MET A 608 -8.62 30.30 54.81
C MET A 608 -7.17 30.79 54.70
N GLU A 609 -6.75 31.38 53.57
CA GLU A 609 -5.36 31.80 53.34
C GLU A 609 -4.85 32.99 54.19
N GLY A 610 -5.67 33.69 55.00
CA GLY A 610 -5.10 34.78 55.81
C GLY A 610 -5.97 35.63 56.76
N GLN A 611 -7.09 35.16 57.32
CA GLN A 611 -7.92 36.02 58.19
C GLN A 611 -8.49 35.36 59.46
N ALA A 612 -8.28 34.06 59.67
CA ALA A 612 -8.82 33.37 60.84
C ALA A 612 -7.92 33.54 62.07
N PHE A 613 -8.48 33.98 63.19
CA PHE A 613 -7.79 34.01 64.48
C PHE A 613 -8.67 33.40 65.57
N LEU A 614 -8.03 32.79 66.57
CA LEU A 614 -8.73 32.33 67.77
C LEU A 614 -8.83 33.49 68.74
N GLN A 615 -10.05 33.83 69.14
CA GLN A 615 -10.30 34.74 70.25
C GLN A 615 -10.53 33.92 71.51
N THR A 616 -9.82 34.27 72.59
CA THR A 616 -10.03 33.68 73.91
C THR A 616 -10.50 34.77 74.85
N PHE A 617 -11.46 34.47 75.72
CA PHE A 617 -11.85 35.35 76.81
C PHE A 617 -11.27 34.80 78.12
N ILE A 618 -10.81 35.69 78.99
CA ILE A 618 -10.40 35.32 80.35
C ILE A 618 -11.69 35.19 81.17
N ASP A 619 -11.84 34.09 81.92
CA ASP A 619 -12.96 33.80 82.83
C ASP A 619 -14.35 33.59 82.18
N SER A 620 -14.43 33.11 80.93
CA SER A 620 -15.69 32.63 80.33
C SER A 620 -15.67 31.13 80.08
N ASP A 621 -16.84 30.48 80.24
CA ASP A 621 -17.06 29.07 79.82
C ASP A 621 -17.13 28.91 78.28
N PHE A 622 -16.84 29.99 77.53
CA PHE A 622 -16.88 30.00 76.07
C PHE A 622 -15.55 29.50 75.50
N TYR A 623 -15.62 28.46 74.69
CA TYR A 623 -14.49 27.90 73.97
C TYR A 623 -13.88 28.92 73.00
N PRO A 624 -12.58 28.79 72.65
CA PRO A 624 -11.95 29.67 71.68
C PRO A 624 -12.73 29.70 70.36
N THR A 625 -13.23 30.88 69.99
CA THR A 625 -14.02 31.07 68.76
C THR A 625 -13.12 31.42 67.60
N LEU A 626 -13.34 30.75 66.47
CA LEU A 626 -12.64 31.07 65.23
C LEU A 626 -13.30 32.28 64.56
N ASN A 627 -12.66 33.44 64.71
CA ASN A 627 -13.16 34.72 64.22
C ASN A 627 -12.44 35.17 62.94
N GLY A 628 -13.05 36.11 62.21
CA GLY A 628 -12.50 36.67 60.98
C GLY A 628 -12.80 35.86 59.71
N ILE A 629 -13.68 34.87 59.78
CA ILE A 629 -14.10 34.05 58.63
C ILE A 629 -15.41 34.57 58.06
N ASN A 630 -15.39 34.98 56.80
CA ASN A 630 -16.59 35.42 56.07
C ASN A 630 -17.02 34.36 55.06
N TYR A 631 -18.20 33.77 55.26
CA TYR A 631 -18.75 32.76 54.36
C TYR A 631 -19.55 33.40 53.24
N THR A 632 -19.31 32.93 52.01
CA THR A 632 -20.09 33.28 50.82
C THR A 632 -20.90 32.07 50.38
N ASP A 633 -22.13 32.30 49.93
CA ASP A 633 -22.99 31.22 49.46
C ASP A 633 -22.44 30.59 48.18
N MET A 634 -22.26 29.27 48.20
CA MET A 634 -21.87 28.52 47.02
C MET A 634 -23.06 28.41 46.07
N GLN A 635 -22.87 28.70 44.80
CA GLN A 635 -23.92 28.62 43.78
C GLN A 635 -23.97 27.22 43.14
N ASN A 636 -25.15 26.79 42.70
CA ASN A 636 -25.38 25.55 41.94
C ASN A 636 -24.84 24.26 42.61
N VAL A 637 -24.80 24.19 43.94
CA VAL A 637 -24.36 23.01 44.69
C VAL A 637 -25.40 21.88 44.61
N PHE A 638 -26.69 22.20 44.73
CA PHE A 638 -27.78 21.24 44.68
C PHE A 638 -28.73 21.57 43.53
N ASN A 639 -29.27 20.53 42.88
CA ASN A 639 -30.22 20.67 41.76
C ASN A 639 -31.64 21.00 42.24
N THR A 640 -31.78 22.10 42.98
CA THR A 640 -33.08 22.64 43.41
C THR A 640 -33.16 24.13 43.09
N SER A 641 -34.38 24.66 42.99
CA SER A 641 -34.62 26.08 42.66
C SER A 641 -34.06 27.06 43.69
N ASP A 642 -33.82 26.62 44.92
CA ASP A 642 -33.25 27.41 46.01
C ASP A 642 -31.83 27.01 46.39
N ASN A 643 -31.22 26.08 45.63
CA ASN A 643 -29.87 25.57 45.87
C ASN A 643 -29.66 25.01 47.30
N THR A 644 -30.68 24.32 47.81
CA THR A 644 -30.65 23.63 49.10
C THR A 644 -31.04 22.17 48.97
N TYR A 645 -30.57 21.34 49.88
CA TYR A 645 -30.97 19.94 49.95
C TYR A 645 -31.87 19.67 51.16
N THR A 646 -32.98 18.97 50.95
CA THR A 646 -33.84 18.46 52.02
C THR A 646 -33.94 16.94 51.88
N PRO A 647 -33.49 16.16 52.89
CA PRO A 647 -33.68 14.70 52.97
C PRO A 647 -35.15 14.29 52.89
N SER A 648 -35.37 12.99 52.61
CA SER A 648 -36.70 12.42 52.56
C SER A 648 -37.39 12.53 53.92
N VAL A 649 -38.69 12.83 53.92
CA VAL A 649 -39.46 12.96 55.16
C VAL A 649 -39.51 11.60 55.90
N PRO A 650 -38.94 11.50 57.12
CA PRO A 650 -38.98 10.28 57.92
C PRO A 650 -40.31 10.12 58.67
N SER A 651 -40.56 8.91 59.15
CA SER A 651 -41.69 8.60 60.03
C SER A 651 -41.31 7.57 61.09
N GLN A 652 -42.14 7.44 62.14
CA GLN A 652 -41.87 6.53 63.26
C GLN A 652 -41.54 5.09 62.84
N ASN A 653 -42.22 4.58 61.81
CA ASN A 653 -42.04 3.21 61.32
C ASN A 653 -41.07 3.11 60.12
N ASN A 654 -40.51 4.24 59.68
CA ASN A 654 -39.65 4.32 58.49
C ASN A 654 -38.67 5.49 58.65
N MET A 655 -37.67 5.28 59.50
CA MET A 655 -36.52 6.18 59.62
C MET A 655 -35.75 6.19 58.30
N LYS A 656 -35.27 7.37 57.89
CA LYS A 656 -34.58 7.57 56.62
C LYS A 656 -33.08 7.76 56.82
N LEU A 657 -32.34 7.07 55.95
CA LEU A 657 -30.95 7.35 55.60
C LEU A 657 -30.98 7.84 54.14
N ASP A 658 -30.66 9.11 53.92
CA ASP A 658 -30.57 9.68 52.58
C ASP A 658 -29.11 10.02 52.25
N THR A 659 -28.74 9.92 50.98
CA THR A 659 -27.44 10.36 50.47
C THR A 659 -27.66 11.30 49.31
N VAL A 660 -26.99 12.45 49.34
CA VAL A 660 -26.93 13.39 48.21
C VAL A 660 -25.48 13.63 47.82
N VAL A 661 -25.26 13.79 46.52
CA VAL A 661 -24.00 14.25 45.95
C VAL A 661 -24.28 15.59 45.28
N SER A 662 -23.46 16.59 45.56
CA SER A 662 -23.57 17.90 44.92
C SER A 662 -23.29 17.81 43.41
N ASN A 663 -23.60 18.89 42.69
CA ASN A 663 -22.95 19.13 41.40
C ASN A 663 -21.43 19.33 41.58
N ASP A 664 -20.70 19.43 40.47
CA ASP A 664 -19.28 19.76 40.51
C ASP A 664 -19.07 21.17 41.06
N ILE A 665 -18.37 21.25 42.20
CA ILE A 665 -18.04 22.47 42.92
C ILE A 665 -16.53 22.78 42.87
N GLY A 666 -15.76 22.08 42.03
CA GLY A 666 -14.30 22.20 41.99
C GLY A 666 -13.80 23.62 41.72
N SER A 667 -14.47 24.36 40.84
CA SER A 667 -14.14 25.76 40.52
C SER A 667 -14.38 26.75 41.66
N LEU A 668 -15.10 26.35 42.71
CA LEU A 668 -15.40 27.18 43.86
C LEU A 668 -14.35 27.05 44.96
N LEU A 669 -13.45 26.06 44.88
CA LEU A 669 -12.45 25.77 45.92
C LEU A 669 -11.19 26.63 45.75
N SER A 670 -10.70 27.20 46.85
CA SER A 670 -9.32 27.71 46.95
C SER A 670 -8.38 26.62 47.51
N SER A 671 -7.07 26.85 47.42
CA SER A 671 -6.00 25.99 47.97
C SER A 671 -6.25 25.62 49.43
N LYS A 672 -6.73 26.57 50.22
CA LYS A 672 -7.13 26.40 51.62
C LYS A 672 -8.49 27.04 51.83
N CYS A 673 -9.53 26.23 51.90
CA CYS A 673 -10.89 26.73 52.12
C CYS A 673 -11.62 25.92 53.18
N ARG A 674 -12.68 26.52 53.72
CA ARG A 674 -13.63 25.86 54.62
C ARG A 674 -15.03 25.92 54.03
N ILE A 675 -15.64 24.76 53.85
CA ILE A 675 -17.07 24.64 53.50
C ILE A 675 -17.88 24.55 54.79
N LYS A 676 -18.94 25.34 54.90
CA LYS A 676 -19.95 25.29 55.97
C LYS A 676 -21.26 24.76 55.39
N LEU A 677 -21.79 23.71 56.02
CA LEU A 677 -23.13 23.21 55.83
C LEU A 677 -24.01 23.68 56.99
N THR A 678 -25.15 24.27 56.65
CA THR A 678 -26.10 24.78 57.65
C THR A 678 -27.54 24.62 57.19
N SER A 679 -28.47 24.63 58.14
CA SER A 679 -29.91 24.69 57.85
C SER A 679 -30.30 26.13 57.50
N ALA A 680 -30.93 26.31 56.33
CA ALA A 680 -31.48 27.60 55.92
C ALA A 680 -32.92 27.85 56.42
N ASN A 681 -33.43 27.01 57.33
CA ASN A 681 -34.69 27.27 58.03
C ASN A 681 -34.53 28.45 59.00
N ASN A 682 -35.68 29.04 59.38
CA ASN A 682 -35.72 30.00 60.48
C ASN A 682 -35.46 29.29 61.82
N GLU A 683 -34.95 30.05 62.80
CA GLU A 683 -34.71 29.52 64.13
C GLU A 683 -35.99 29.04 64.81
N PRO A 684 -35.93 27.90 65.52
CA PRO A 684 -37.07 27.33 66.19
C PRO A 684 -37.53 28.20 67.37
N ASN A 685 -38.79 28.01 67.75
CA ASN A 685 -39.40 28.72 68.89
C ASN A 685 -39.54 27.85 70.15
N SER A 686 -39.15 26.57 70.10
CA SER A 686 -39.17 25.65 71.24
C SER A 686 -38.12 24.55 71.11
N ALA A 687 -37.78 23.88 72.22
CA ALA A 687 -36.87 22.73 72.23
C ALA A 687 -37.37 21.59 71.32
N GLN A 688 -38.68 21.32 71.34
CA GLN A 688 -39.29 20.31 70.48
C GLN A 688 -39.12 20.66 68.99
N ASP A 689 -39.39 21.91 68.61
CA ASP A 689 -39.24 22.38 67.23
C ASP A 689 -37.77 22.33 66.77
N ALA A 690 -36.82 22.61 67.67
CA ALA A 690 -35.39 22.49 67.40
C ALA A 690 -34.97 21.03 67.10
N GLU A 691 -35.39 20.07 67.94
CA GLU A 691 -35.10 18.66 67.74
C GLU A 691 -35.77 18.10 66.47
N LEU A 692 -36.99 18.54 66.15
CA LEU A 692 -37.70 18.15 64.92
C LEU A 692 -37.09 18.75 63.64
N ASN A 693 -36.31 19.83 63.75
CA ASN A 693 -35.55 20.46 62.66
C ASN A 693 -34.05 20.12 62.67
N THR A 694 -33.65 19.13 63.46
CA THR A 694 -32.26 18.67 63.57
C THR A 694 -32.17 17.20 63.18
N GLY A 695 -31.21 16.88 62.33
CA GLY A 695 -30.79 15.49 62.09
C GLY A 695 -29.28 15.40 62.18
N TYR A 696 -28.71 14.24 61.82
CA TYR A 696 -27.26 14.06 61.82
C TYR A 696 -26.76 13.79 60.41
N ILE A 697 -25.63 14.38 60.06
CA ILE A 697 -24.99 14.20 58.76
C ILE A 697 -23.54 13.75 58.89
N SER A 698 -23.09 12.91 57.97
CA SER A 698 -21.67 12.77 57.63
C SER A 698 -21.48 13.42 56.28
N ALA A 699 -20.56 14.37 56.20
CA ALA A 699 -20.23 15.06 54.95
C ALA A 699 -18.77 14.81 54.57
N GLN A 700 -18.54 14.59 53.28
CA GLN A 700 -17.22 14.33 52.71
C GLN A 700 -17.04 15.12 51.42
N LEU A 701 -15.95 15.88 51.33
CA LEU A 701 -15.52 16.53 50.10
C LEU A 701 -14.53 15.62 49.38
N ASN A 702 -14.87 15.21 48.17
CA ASN A 702 -14.01 14.44 47.30
C ASN A 702 -13.48 15.37 46.21
N VAL A 703 -12.18 15.64 46.22
CA VAL A 703 -11.51 16.49 45.23
C VAL A 703 -10.71 15.61 44.28
N TYR A 704 -11.07 15.62 43.01
CA TYR A 704 -10.36 14.91 41.94
C TYR A 704 -9.49 15.89 41.19
N GLY A 705 -8.27 15.49 40.90
CA GLY A 705 -7.29 16.37 40.26
C GLY A 705 -6.00 15.66 39.95
N TYR A 706 -4.97 16.45 39.66
CA TYR A 706 -3.67 15.93 39.32
C TYR A 706 -2.59 16.54 40.22
N LEU A 707 -1.68 15.70 40.71
CA LEU A 707 -0.54 16.12 41.51
C LEU A 707 0.68 16.25 40.59
N GLN A 708 1.15 17.49 40.38
CA GLN A 708 2.30 17.82 39.52
C GLN A 708 3.65 17.49 40.13
#